data_AF-A0A2U3R4X9-F1
#
_entry.id   AF-A0A2U3R4X9-F1
#
_cell.length_a   1.000
_cell.length_b   1.000
_cell.length_c   1.000
_cell.angle_alpha   90.00
_cell.angle_beta   90.00
_cell.angle_gamma   90.00
#
_symmetry.space_group_name_H-M   'P 1'
#
loop_
_entity.id
_entity.type
_entity.pdbx_description
1 polymer ?
#
loop_
_entity_poly.entity_id
_entity_poly.type
_entity_poly.pdbx_seq_one_letter_code
_entity_poly.pdbx_strand_id
1 'polypeptide(L)'
;MYKREITESILAKQLFESLALIGLSKTTDETILSLSQSLAKTLNSISKSFSTSSLDEYQKCFSNLNDHDLHKVLKVLKDTFAEDEYKELRNIIELPLLDRLTTKFKIEREKELSIQQAPNFNNSSIEELLRDKNVSKQSEFFQTGDKQDGVSAGYVANEKLSNNTFLLKKFYKNNDSVLAIMDPAERQKAQNDVRDAVQELLTSSMYTLLLYGRTPKEELVTPDEVNSDLLYIRSKFFENAVLLSEFSGSKNSIHIKADAKNLQELEGFEKIIASCHILGEADYHPGNLMVQDGKTVVKIDHGRSMMQFHKDFESMVKSTYNIFNHNQIGYNSSIQAGNLSFNIEKYNAALNQMLTQLDEYQIDTVVEKKASELQKAGFNPKGLMAKVRFDDETFMHTTISNYQDFKAFYKDNVKENLQNMRRIAQTTDIISKFSNVSPEFKNGRWLKDFAISDIKEPVIYASFHNIEIEGKSALEWAISNKYHAVENVIKAEKVLKGIEDELFPLVQRLQDTPMKKLTLKKVKQFYDSVLTSFEQKQYLTQQEVKDIQECLDYKKHIENTTAFIKLNIESISMVDKMRYKLATFCNILSLPSKAKYFMDRITPESLNIIQQLKKDISNSSGFKKVLLKSSPNYKSNTHSTYSISKSKNDSNNQKGILM
;
A
#
# COMPACT_ATOMS: atom_id res chain seq x y z
N MET A 1 -32.62 -27.25 -28.08
CA MET A 1 -31.97 -27.44 -29.40
C MET A 1 -32.67 -26.56 -30.43
N TYR A 2 -31.96 -25.56 -30.96
CA TYR A 2 -32.52 -24.43 -31.72
C TYR A 2 -32.63 -24.70 -33.23
N LYS A 3 -33.58 -24.04 -33.91
CA LYS A 3 -33.81 -24.15 -35.36
C LYS A 3 -33.41 -22.93 -36.20
N ARG A 4 -33.07 -21.78 -35.60
CA ARG A 4 -32.61 -20.58 -36.32
C ARG A 4 -31.11 -20.38 -36.14
N GLU A 5 -30.40 -20.17 -37.24
CA GLU A 5 -28.97 -19.78 -37.20
C GLU A 5 -28.83 -18.31 -36.79
N ILE A 6 -27.91 -18.05 -35.86
CA ILE A 6 -27.51 -16.71 -35.44
C ILE A 6 -26.71 -16.11 -36.59
N THR A 7 -27.22 -15.06 -37.24
CA THR A 7 -26.53 -14.44 -38.37
C THR A 7 -25.57 -13.35 -37.91
N GLU A 8 -24.35 -13.40 -38.45
CA GLU A 8 -23.30 -12.38 -38.28
C GLU A 8 -23.83 -10.96 -38.55
N SER A 9 -24.68 -10.80 -39.57
CA SER A 9 -25.23 -9.50 -39.96
C SER A 9 -26.09 -8.83 -38.88
N ILE A 10 -26.80 -9.60 -38.05
CA ILE A 10 -27.63 -9.08 -36.96
C ILE A 10 -26.74 -8.66 -35.78
N LEU A 11 -25.77 -9.51 -35.41
CA LEU A 11 -24.82 -9.20 -34.33
C LEU A 11 -23.91 -8.04 -34.68
N ALA A 12 -23.40 -7.98 -35.92
CA ALA A 12 -22.57 -6.89 -36.40
C ALA A 12 -23.32 -5.56 -36.27
N LYS A 13 -24.56 -5.48 -36.77
CA LYS A 13 -25.38 -4.27 -36.70
C LYS A 13 -25.54 -3.75 -35.27
N GLN A 14 -25.91 -4.61 -34.32
CA GLN A 14 -26.14 -4.20 -32.93
C GLN A 14 -24.85 -3.85 -32.17
N LEU A 15 -23.75 -4.53 -32.49
CA LEU A 15 -22.43 -4.22 -31.95
C LEU A 15 -21.90 -2.90 -32.49
N PHE A 16 -22.07 -2.60 -33.78
CA PHE A 16 -21.74 -1.29 -34.35
C PHE A 16 -22.54 -0.17 -33.70
N GLU A 17 -23.86 -0.34 -33.54
CA GLU A 17 -24.72 0.67 -32.88
C GLU A 17 -24.31 0.92 -31.42
N SER A 18 -23.82 -0.09 -30.69
CA SER A 18 -23.47 0.03 -29.27
C SER A 18 -22.01 0.44 -29.00
N LEU A 19 -21.09 0.09 -29.90
CA LEU A 19 -19.65 0.35 -29.75
C LEU A 19 -19.19 1.61 -30.51
N ALA A 20 -19.90 2.04 -31.56
CA ALA A 20 -19.58 3.25 -32.33
C ALA A 20 -20.23 4.53 -31.77
N LEU A 21 -21.32 4.43 -31.02
CA LEU A 21 -21.94 5.59 -30.36
C LEU A 21 -21.12 6.01 -29.13
N ILE A 22 -20.59 7.23 -29.23
CA ILE A 22 -19.76 7.96 -28.25
C ILE A 22 -18.27 7.65 -28.44
N GLY A 23 -17.61 8.46 -29.26
CA GLY A 23 -16.21 8.33 -29.72
C GLY A 23 -15.15 8.30 -28.62
N LEU A 24 -15.05 7.17 -27.91
CA LEU A 24 -14.01 6.86 -26.93
C LEU A 24 -13.58 5.37 -26.90
N SER A 25 -14.03 4.49 -27.81
CA SER A 25 -13.48 3.13 -27.89
C SER A 25 -12.30 3.08 -28.88
N LYS A 26 -11.21 2.40 -28.51
CA LYS A 26 -10.06 2.12 -29.40
C LYS A 26 -10.38 1.04 -30.46
N THR A 27 -11.65 0.70 -30.64
CA THR A 27 -12.11 -0.49 -31.35
C THR A 27 -12.43 -0.11 -32.78
N THR A 28 -11.65 -0.61 -33.75
CA THR A 28 -11.85 -0.30 -35.17
C THR A 28 -13.06 -1.05 -35.74
N ASP A 29 -13.64 -0.56 -36.84
CA ASP A 29 -14.74 -1.25 -37.53
C ASP A 29 -14.36 -2.69 -37.91
N GLU A 30 -13.12 -2.92 -38.31
CA GLU A 30 -12.55 -4.25 -38.59
C GLU A 30 -12.56 -5.16 -37.34
N THR A 31 -12.27 -4.60 -36.16
CA THR A 31 -12.30 -5.33 -34.89
C THR A 31 -13.73 -5.71 -34.50
N ILE A 32 -14.69 -4.81 -34.71
CA ILE A 32 -16.12 -5.08 -34.45
C ILE A 32 -16.65 -6.17 -35.39
N LEU A 33 -16.23 -6.16 -36.66
CA LEU A 33 -16.63 -7.15 -37.65
C LEU A 33 -16.00 -8.53 -37.37
N SER A 34 -14.74 -8.57 -36.97
CA SER A 34 -14.05 -9.82 -36.56
C SER A 34 -14.67 -10.42 -35.29
N LEU A 35 -15.04 -9.56 -34.33
CA LEU A 35 -15.71 -9.96 -33.11
C LEU A 35 -17.11 -10.53 -33.39
N SER A 36 -17.90 -9.87 -34.23
CA SER A 36 -19.25 -10.33 -34.57
C SER A 36 -19.24 -11.67 -35.32
N GLN A 37 -18.28 -11.88 -36.23
CA GLN A 37 -18.03 -13.17 -36.88
C GLN A 37 -17.70 -14.28 -35.89
N SER A 38 -16.75 -14.01 -34.99
CA SER A 38 -16.28 -14.99 -34.00
C SER A 38 -17.39 -15.36 -33.02
N LEU A 39 -18.17 -14.38 -32.56
CA LEU A 39 -19.32 -14.60 -31.70
C LEU A 39 -20.44 -15.36 -32.40
N ALA A 40 -20.81 -14.99 -33.62
CA ALA A 40 -21.85 -15.66 -34.39
C ALA A 40 -21.49 -17.14 -34.63
N LYS A 41 -20.26 -17.41 -35.08
CA LYS A 41 -19.74 -18.76 -35.29
C LYS A 41 -19.81 -19.58 -34.00
N THR A 42 -19.31 -19.02 -32.91
CA THR A 42 -19.18 -19.76 -31.66
C THR A 42 -20.52 -19.99 -30.97
N LEU A 43 -21.41 -18.99 -30.96
CA LEU A 43 -22.75 -19.14 -30.41
C LEU A 43 -23.60 -20.14 -31.22
N ASN A 44 -23.44 -20.17 -32.55
CA ASN A 44 -24.04 -21.23 -33.37
C ASN A 44 -23.47 -22.62 -33.04
N SER A 45 -22.16 -22.73 -32.80
CA SER A 45 -21.54 -23.98 -32.36
C SER A 45 -22.10 -24.43 -31.02
N ILE A 46 -22.20 -23.52 -30.04
CA ILE A 46 -22.79 -23.77 -28.71
C ILE A 46 -24.25 -24.22 -28.83
N SER A 47 -25.02 -23.57 -29.71
CA SER A 47 -26.43 -23.85 -29.95
C SER A 47 -26.68 -25.21 -30.63
N LYS A 48 -25.78 -25.63 -31.53
CA LYS A 48 -25.83 -26.93 -32.23
C LYS A 48 -25.31 -28.07 -31.35
N SER A 49 -24.21 -27.87 -30.64
CA SER A 49 -23.62 -28.85 -29.72
C SER A 49 -22.81 -28.16 -28.62
N PHE A 50 -23.25 -28.31 -27.38
CA PHE A 50 -22.58 -27.69 -26.23
C PHE A 50 -21.26 -28.41 -25.90
N SER A 51 -20.11 -27.85 -26.29
CA SER A 51 -18.77 -28.42 -26.09
C SER A 51 -17.82 -27.48 -25.33
N THR A 52 -16.79 -28.04 -24.69
CA THR A 52 -15.75 -27.26 -23.98
C THR A 52 -14.96 -26.40 -24.96
N SER A 53 -14.61 -26.96 -26.12
CA SER A 53 -13.95 -26.21 -27.22
C SER A 53 -14.75 -24.99 -27.65
N SER A 54 -16.08 -25.13 -27.78
CA SER A 54 -16.94 -23.99 -28.15
C SER A 54 -17.09 -22.96 -27.03
N LEU A 55 -16.87 -23.31 -25.76
CA LEU A 55 -16.86 -22.35 -24.66
C LEU A 55 -15.53 -21.59 -24.57
N ASP A 56 -14.41 -22.26 -24.82
CA ASP A 56 -13.10 -21.63 -24.87
C ASP A 56 -12.99 -20.65 -26.04
N GLU A 57 -13.52 -21.02 -27.22
CA GLU A 57 -13.64 -20.13 -28.37
C GLU A 57 -14.53 -18.91 -28.05
N TYR A 58 -15.58 -19.12 -27.24
CA TYR A 58 -16.50 -18.05 -26.86
C TYR A 58 -15.81 -17.06 -25.93
N GLN A 59 -14.98 -17.53 -25.00
CA GLN A 59 -14.16 -16.66 -24.17
C GLN A 59 -13.08 -15.92 -24.94
N LYS A 60 -12.43 -16.57 -25.91
CA LYS A 60 -11.42 -15.94 -26.77
C LYS A 60 -12.00 -14.77 -27.55
N CYS A 61 -13.30 -14.76 -27.84
CA CYS A 61 -13.95 -13.60 -28.45
C CYS A 61 -13.81 -12.32 -27.59
N PHE A 62 -13.64 -12.44 -26.28
CA PHE A 62 -13.59 -11.31 -25.36
C PHE A 62 -12.18 -10.88 -24.94
N SER A 63 -11.14 -11.66 -25.28
CA SER A 63 -9.78 -11.47 -24.74
C SER A 63 -9.14 -10.13 -25.08
N ASN A 64 -9.60 -9.48 -26.16
CA ASN A 64 -9.05 -8.22 -26.66
C ASN A 64 -9.91 -7.00 -26.29
N LEU A 65 -10.99 -7.20 -25.54
CA LEU A 65 -11.89 -6.13 -25.10
C LEU A 65 -11.42 -5.58 -23.75
N ASN A 66 -11.47 -4.25 -23.61
CA ASN A 66 -11.39 -3.62 -22.29
C ASN A 66 -12.73 -3.77 -21.55
N ASP A 67 -12.75 -3.53 -20.24
CA ASP A 67 -13.90 -3.78 -19.38
C ASP A 67 -15.17 -3.01 -19.81
N HIS A 68 -15.01 -1.79 -20.33
CA HIS A 68 -16.11 -0.97 -20.79
C HIS A 68 -16.75 -1.55 -22.07
N ASP A 69 -15.93 -1.96 -23.04
CA ASP A 69 -16.39 -2.54 -24.29
C ASP A 69 -16.94 -3.96 -24.07
N LEU A 70 -16.34 -4.73 -23.16
CA LEU A 70 -16.85 -6.02 -22.72
C LEU A 70 -18.25 -5.89 -22.11
N HIS A 71 -18.46 -4.92 -21.22
CA HIS A 71 -19.77 -4.69 -20.62
C HIS A 71 -20.83 -4.36 -21.68
N LYS A 72 -20.49 -3.52 -22.66
CA LYS A 72 -21.37 -3.21 -23.79
C LYS A 72 -21.66 -4.43 -24.65
N VAL A 73 -20.66 -5.24 -24.99
CA VAL A 73 -20.83 -6.46 -25.79
C VAL A 73 -21.73 -7.47 -25.07
N LEU A 74 -21.51 -7.69 -23.76
CA LEU A 74 -22.36 -8.58 -22.97
C LEU A 74 -23.79 -8.08 -22.88
N LYS A 75 -23.99 -6.76 -22.77
CA LYS A 75 -25.31 -6.14 -22.80
C LYS A 75 -25.99 -6.34 -24.16
N VAL A 76 -25.28 -6.12 -25.27
CA VAL A 76 -25.80 -6.39 -26.61
C VAL A 76 -26.25 -7.83 -26.73
N LEU A 77 -25.41 -8.80 -26.36
CA LEU A 77 -25.77 -10.22 -26.42
C LEU A 77 -27.02 -10.53 -25.58
N LYS A 78 -27.14 -9.93 -24.39
CA LYS A 78 -28.32 -10.10 -23.53
C LYS A 78 -29.59 -9.55 -24.19
N ASP A 79 -29.50 -8.38 -24.79
CA ASP A 79 -30.61 -7.70 -25.47
C ASP A 79 -30.99 -8.41 -26.78
N THR A 80 -30.01 -8.90 -27.55
CA THR A 80 -30.23 -9.68 -28.79
C THR A 80 -31.00 -10.97 -28.50
N PHE A 81 -30.69 -11.62 -27.39
CA PHE A 81 -31.25 -12.91 -27.01
C PHE A 81 -32.31 -12.78 -25.91
N ALA A 82 -33.04 -11.65 -25.84
CA ALA A 82 -34.02 -11.34 -24.79
C ALA A 82 -35.36 -12.10 -24.88
N GLU A 83 -35.62 -12.85 -25.96
CA GLU A 83 -36.83 -13.68 -26.07
C GLU A 83 -36.70 -15.04 -25.36
N ASP A 84 -37.81 -15.55 -24.81
CA ASP A 84 -37.85 -16.82 -24.06
C ASP A 84 -37.37 -18.03 -24.85
N GLU A 85 -37.46 -17.98 -26.18
CA GLU A 85 -36.87 -19.01 -27.03
C GLU A 85 -35.37 -19.14 -26.79
N TYR A 86 -34.63 -18.08 -26.42
CA TYR A 86 -33.18 -18.07 -26.16
C TYR A 86 -32.78 -18.36 -24.71
N LYS A 87 -33.70 -18.80 -23.84
CA LYS A 87 -33.43 -18.96 -22.40
C LYS A 87 -32.22 -19.83 -22.06
N GLU A 88 -32.00 -20.95 -22.76
CA GLU A 88 -30.84 -21.83 -22.54
C GLU A 88 -29.54 -21.16 -22.96
N LEU A 89 -29.53 -20.49 -24.12
CA LEU A 89 -28.37 -19.77 -24.63
C LEU A 89 -28.04 -18.55 -23.74
N ARG A 90 -29.05 -17.84 -23.23
CA ARG A 90 -28.87 -16.76 -22.24
C ARG A 90 -28.25 -17.27 -20.95
N ASN A 91 -28.73 -18.38 -20.40
CA ASN A 91 -28.13 -18.96 -19.21
C ASN A 91 -26.64 -19.28 -19.46
N ILE A 92 -26.30 -19.73 -20.67
CA ILE A 92 -24.90 -19.94 -21.06
C ILE A 92 -24.14 -18.61 -21.15
N ILE A 93 -24.70 -17.58 -21.80
CA ILE A 93 -24.06 -16.26 -21.93
C ILE A 93 -23.83 -15.61 -20.55
N GLU A 94 -24.79 -15.75 -19.63
CA GLU A 94 -24.84 -15.06 -18.33
C GLU A 94 -24.10 -15.79 -17.19
N LEU A 95 -23.89 -17.11 -17.29
CA LEU A 95 -23.18 -17.86 -16.24
C LEU A 95 -21.67 -17.58 -16.26
N PRO A 96 -20.99 -17.42 -15.11
CA PRO A 96 -19.53 -17.47 -15.06
C PRO A 96 -19.01 -18.79 -15.67
N LEU A 97 -17.92 -18.75 -16.46
CA LEU A 97 -17.34 -19.95 -17.13
C LEU A 97 -17.20 -21.13 -16.18
N LEU A 98 -16.78 -20.83 -14.95
CA LEU A 98 -16.52 -21.78 -13.89
C LEU A 98 -17.78 -22.56 -13.46
N ASP A 99 -18.95 -21.92 -13.45
CA ASP A 99 -20.22 -22.58 -13.11
C ASP A 99 -20.72 -23.44 -14.28
N ARG A 100 -20.42 -23.03 -15.53
CA ARG A 100 -20.72 -23.82 -16.74
C ARG A 100 -19.89 -25.10 -16.79
N LEU A 101 -18.58 -24.99 -16.55
CA LEU A 101 -17.66 -26.13 -16.51
C LEU A 101 -17.99 -27.09 -15.36
N THR A 102 -18.33 -26.57 -14.18
CA THR A 102 -18.66 -27.39 -13.00
C THR A 102 -19.98 -28.16 -13.16
N THR A 103 -21.01 -27.54 -13.75
CA THR A 103 -22.31 -28.20 -13.97
C THR A 103 -22.19 -29.32 -15.00
N LYS A 104 -21.45 -29.09 -16.09
CA LYS A 104 -21.24 -30.10 -17.13
C LYS A 104 -20.34 -31.24 -16.66
N PHE A 105 -19.25 -30.95 -15.94
CA PHE A 105 -18.39 -31.99 -15.36
C PHE A 105 -19.13 -32.90 -14.39
N LYS A 106 -20.06 -32.36 -13.58
CA LYS A 106 -20.92 -33.18 -12.71
C LYS A 106 -21.81 -34.12 -13.53
N ILE A 107 -22.45 -33.62 -14.59
CA ILE A 107 -23.31 -34.41 -15.47
C ILE A 107 -22.52 -35.47 -16.24
N GLU A 108 -21.32 -35.14 -16.73
CA GLU A 108 -20.43 -36.05 -17.45
C GLU A 108 -19.86 -37.13 -16.52
N ARG A 109 -19.44 -36.75 -15.31
CA ARG A 109 -18.94 -37.70 -14.30
C ARG A 109 -20.04 -38.62 -13.75
N GLU A 110 -21.27 -38.15 -13.61
CA GLU A 110 -22.42 -39.01 -13.29
C GLU A 110 -22.74 -40.00 -14.41
N LYS A 111 -22.61 -39.58 -15.68
CA LYS A 111 -22.74 -40.48 -16.84
C LYS A 111 -21.58 -41.47 -16.96
N GLU A 112 -20.34 -41.04 -16.70
CA GLU A 112 -19.16 -41.92 -16.74
C GLU A 112 -19.13 -42.90 -15.56
N LEU A 113 -19.55 -42.50 -14.35
CA LEU A 113 -19.71 -43.44 -13.23
C LEU A 113 -20.80 -44.50 -13.49
N SER A 114 -21.73 -44.22 -14.42
CA SER A 114 -22.72 -45.19 -14.87
C SER A 114 -22.24 -46.12 -16.00
N ILE A 115 -21.10 -45.82 -16.63
CA ILE A 115 -20.55 -46.58 -17.77
C ILE A 115 -19.11 -46.98 -17.42
N GLN A 116 -18.90 -48.25 -17.05
CA GLN A 116 -17.67 -48.84 -16.47
C GLN A 116 -16.36 -48.78 -17.30
N GLN A 117 -16.12 -47.80 -18.16
CA GLN A 117 -14.84 -47.63 -18.85
C GLN A 117 -14.48 -46.15 -18.96
N ALA A 118 -13.38 -45.76 -18.32
CA ALA A 118 -12.80 -44.42 -18.40
C ALA A 118 -11.99 -44.26 -19.70
N PRO A 119 -12.32 -43.29 -20.57
CA PRO A 119 -11.38 -42.78 -21.55
C PRO A 119 -10.49 -41.72 -20.89
N ASN A 120 -9.19 -41.77 -21.16
CA ASN A 120 -8.23 -40.74 -20.76
C ASN A 120 -8.59 -39.38 -21.39
N PHE A 121 -9.16 -38.48 -20.59
CA PHE A 121 -9.19 -37.05 -20.90
C PHE A 121 -8.06 -36.34 -20.15
N ASN A 122 -7.16 -35.68 -20.91
CA ASN A 122 -6.08 -34.87 -20.36
C ASN A 122 -6.63 -33.44 -20.15
N ASN A 123 -7.16 -33.15 -18.96
CA ASN A 123 -7.91 -31.92 -18.70
C ASN A 123 -7.45 -31.21 -17.41
N SER A 124 -6.13 -31.02 -17.29
CA SER A 124 -5.46 -30.49 -16.10
C SER A 124 -6.10 -29.20 -15.58
N SER A 125 -6.47 -28.26 -16.44
CA SER A 125 -7.05 -26.96 -16.03
C SER A 125 -8.39 -27.06 -15.29
N ILE A 126 -9.23 -28.06 -15.59
CA ILE A 126 -10.52 -28.26 -14.88
C ILE A 126 -10.29 -28.97 -13.55
N GLU A 127 -9.38 -29.94 -13.52
CA GLU A 127 -8.97 -30.61 -12.28
C GLU A 127 -8.32 -29.62 -11.31
N GLU A 128 -7.49 -28.68 -11.80
CA GLU A 128 -6.93 -27.60 -11.00
C GLU A 128 -8.02 -26.66 -10.44
N LEU A 129 -9.04 -26.32 -11.24
CA LEU A 129 -10.15 -25.47 -10.80
C LEU A 129 -11.08 -26.14 -9.77
N LEU A 130 -11.28 -27.46 -9.88
CA LEU A 130 -12.06 -28.25 -8.91
C LEU A 130 -11.26 -28.55 -7.64
N ARG A 131 -9.96 -28.80 -7.77
CA ARG A 131 -9.00 -28.90 -6.66
C ARG A 131 -9.07 -27.65 -5.79
N ASP A 132 -8.97 -26.48 -6.42
CA ASP A 132 -8.95 -25.18 -5.73
C ASP A 132 -10.31 -24.78 -5.10
N LYS A 133 -11.32 -25.65 -5.12
CA LYS A 133 -12.67 -25.39 -4.58
C LYS A 133 -13.20 -26.43 -3.62
N ASN A 134 -12.59 -27.62 -3.56
CA ASN A 134 -13.09 -28.73 -2.76
C ASN A 134 -12.23 -28.96 -1.52
N VAL A 135 -12.89 -29.39 -0.44
CA VAL A 135 -12.23 -29.96 0.73
C VAL A 135 -11.58 -31.28 0.30
N SER A 136 -10.24 -31.37 0.40
CA SER A 136 -9.46 -32.57 0.05
C SER A 136 -9.21 -33.45 1.27
N LYS A 137 -8.84 -34.71 1.05
CA LYS A 137 -8.42 -35.62 2.13
C LYS A 137 -6.90 -35.62 2.30
N GLN A 138 -6.41 -35.78 3.53
CA GLN A 138 -4.97 -35.86 3.82
C GLN A 138 -4.28 -36.98 3.01
N SER A 139 -4.94 -38.13 2.86
CA SER A 139 -4.49 -39.25 2.04
C SER A 139 -4.31 -38.93 0.54
N GLU A 140 -4.75 -37.78 0.04
CA GLU A 140 -4.47 -37.31 -1.33
C GLU A 140 -3.06 -36.69 -1.46
N PHE A 141 -2.33 -36.53 -0.36
CA PHE A 141 -1.00 -35.93 -0.33
C PHE A 141 0.06 -36.94 0.13
N PHE A 142 1.30 -36.74 -0.30
CA PHE A 142 2.46 -37.41 0.27
C PHE A 142 3.44 -36.36 0.80
N GLN A 143 3.87 -36.52 2.06
CA GLN A 143 4.82 -35.63 2.68
C GLN A 143 6.18 -35.74 1.99
N THR A 144 6.75 -34.61 1.61
CA THR A 144 8.05 -34.50 0.93
C THR A 144 9.11 -33.85 1.81
N GLY A 145 8.71 -33.14 2.87
CA GLY A 145 9.63 -32.57 3.84
C GLY A 145 8.94 -31.86 4.99
N ASP A 146 9.71 -31.49 6.00
CA ASP A 146 9.22 -30.69 7.12
C ASP A 146 9.17 -29.21 6.76
N LYS A 147 8.19 -28.48 7.32
CA LYS A 147 8.15 -27.02 7.23
C LYS A 147 9.35 -26.43 7.97
N GLN A 148 10.16 -25.62 7.27
CA GLN A 148 11.42 -25.10 7.83
C GLN A 148 11.24 -23.77 8.59
N ASP A 149 10.32 -22.90 8.17
CA ASP A 149 10.13 -21.54 8.71
C ASP A 149 8.65 -21.18 8.92
N GLY A 150 8.36 -20.27 9.87
CA GLY A 150 7.01 -19.75 10.17
C GLY A 150 6.38 -20.29 11.47
N VAL A 151 5.34 -19.62 11.97
CA VAL A 151 4.80 -19.87 13.33
C VAL A 151 3.98 -21.17 13.41
N SER A 152 3.09 -21.40 12.44
CA SER A 152 2.18 -22.55 12.44
C SER A 152 2.89 -23.86 12.14
N ALA A 153 2.52 -24.93 12.82
CA ALA A 153 3.07 -26.26 12.51
C ALA A 153 2.54 -26.80 11.16
N GLY A 154 3.32 -27.64 10.47
CA GLY A 154 2.93 -28.19 9.18
C GLY A 154 4.03 -28.96 8.46
N TYR A 155 3.77 -29.36 7.22
CA TYR A 155 4.73 -30.05 6.36
C TYR A 155 4.54 -29.69 4.90
N VAL A 156 5.61 -29.86 4.11
CA VAL A 156 5.56 -29.74 2.65
C VAL A 156 5.09 -31.07 2.09
N ALA A 157 4.13 -31.03 1.18
CA ALA A 157 3.56 -32.21 0.57
C ALA A 157 3.31 -32.01 -0.91
N ASN A 158 3.40 -33.09 -1.68
CA ASN A 158 2.95 -33.10 -3.04
C ASN A 158 1.60 -33.81 -3.13
N GLU A 159 0.70 -33.23 -3.92
CA GLU A 159 -0.58 -33.88 -4.24
C GLU A 159 -0.35 -35.08 -5.17
N LYS A 160 -0.94 -36.23 -4.85
CA LYS A 160 -0.72 -37.49 -5.58
C LYS A 160 -1.13 -37.43 -7.04
N LEU A 161 -2.19 -36.68 -7.38
CA LEU A 161 -2.74 -36.61 -8.74
C LEU A 161 -1.93 -35.68 -9.65
N SER A 162 -1.59 -34.49 -9.16
CA SER A 162 -0.97 -33.44 -10.00
C SER A 162 0.52 -33.24 -9.75
N ASN A 163 1.06 -33.82 -8.68
CA ASN A 163 2.41 -33.58 -8.17
C ASN A 163 2.71 -32.10 -7.85
N ASN A 164 1.68 -31.25 -7.77
CA ASN A 164 1.82 -29.88 -7.28
C ASN A 164 2.26 -29.90 -5.81
N THR A 165 3.14 -28.96 -5.46
CA THR A 165 3.65 -28.80 -4.10
C THR A 165 2.79 -27.83 -3.30
N PHE A 166 2.45 -28.26 -2.09
CA PHE A 166 1.67 -27.50 -1.12
C PHE A 166 2.37 -27.48 0.23
N LEU A 167 2.08 -26.44 1.01
CA LEU A 167 2.30 -26.44 2.45
C LEU A 167 0.99 -26.81 3.14
N LEU A 168 1.01 -27.87 3.94
CA LEU A 168 -0.12 -28.28 4.78
C LEU A 168 0.13 -27.78 6.21
N LYS A 169 -0.62 -26.75 6.61
CA LYS A 169 -0.58 -26.16 7.96
C LYS A 169 -1.62 -26.85 8.84
N LYS A 170 -1.22 -27.39 9.98
CA LYS A 170 -2.12 -28.16 10.88
C LYS A 170 -2.67 -27.30 12.01
N PHE A 171 -3.91 -27.55 12.40
CA PHE A 171 -4.55 -26.90 13.55
C PHE A 171 -5.59 -27.82 14.20
N TYR A 172 -5.93 -27.57 15.47
CA TYR A 172 -6.93 -28.38 16.20
C TYR A 172 -8.36 -28.01 15.78
N LYS A 173 -9.24 -29.02 15.68
CA LYS A 173 -10.64 -28.81 15.31
C LYS A 173 -11.49 -28.22 16.43
N ASN A 174 -11.08 -28.35 17.69
CA ASN A 174 -11.86 -27.92 18.85
C ASN A 174 -10.97 -27.42 19.99
N ASN A 175 -11.52 -26.56 20.85
CA ASN A 175 -10.79 -25.96 21.97
C ASN A 175 -10.50 -26.94 23.11
N ASP A 176 -11.30 -28.01 23.28
CA ASP A 176 -11.07 -29.00 24.33
C ASP A 176 -9.75 -29.76 24.11
N SER A 177 -9.45 -30.14 22.85
CA SER A 177 -8.17 -30.72 22.45
C SER A 177 -7.00 -29.78 22.70
N VAL A 178 -7.19 -28.46 22.53
CA VAL A 178 -6.16 -27.46 22.82
C VAL A 178 -5.94 -27.35 24.34
N LEU A 179 -7.01 -27.31 25.13
CA LEU A 179 -6.93 -27.24 26.60
C LEU A 179 -6.30 -28.48 27.23
N ALA A 180 -6.39 -29.64 26.57
CA ALA A 180 -5.74 -30.87 27.00
C ALA A 180 -4.21 -30.83 26.92
N ILE A 181 -3.61 -29.89 26.15
CA ILE A 181 -2.17 -29.70 26.09
C ILE A 181 -1.67 -29.21 27.45
N MET A 182 -0.80 -29.97 28.10
CA MET A 182 -0.32 -29.66 29.45
C MET A 182 0.67 -28.50 29.48
N ASP A 183 1.56 -28.41 28.47
CA ASP A 183 2.54 -27.34 28.37
C ASP A 183 1.86 -25.99 28.01
N PRO A 184 2.00 -24.93 28.82
CA PRO A 184 1.34 -23.65 28.56
C PRO A 184 1.80 -22.96 27.27
N ALA A 185 3.07 -23.10 26.88
CA ALA A 185 3.60 -22.46 25.68
C ALA A 185 3.11 -23.17 24.41
N GLU A 186 3.10 -24.49 24.40
CA GLU A 186 2.50 -25.29 23.33
C GLU A 186 0.99 -25.07 23.22
N ARG A 187 0.28 -24.95 24.35
CA ARG A 187 -1.14 -24.60 24.37
C ARG A 187 -1.39 -23.24 23.74
N GLN A 188 -0.61 -22.22 24.12
CA GLN A 188 -0.73 -20.87 23.57
C GLN A 188 -0.42 -20.86 22.07
N LYS A 189 0.58 -21.63 21.63
CA LYS A 189 0.90 -21.82 20.22
C LYS A 189 -0.27 -22.46 19.47
N ALA A 190 -0.83 -23.55 19.98
CA ALA A 190 -1.98 -24.21 19.38
C ALA A 190 -3.20 -23.28 19.25
N GLN A 191 -3.48 -22.43 20.26
CA GLN A 191 -4.53 -21.41 20.17
C GLN A 191 -4.25 -20.40 19.05
N ASN A 192 -3.00 -19.96 18.89
CA ASN A 192 -2.62 -19.06 17.80
C ASN A 192 -2.73 -19.75 16.44
N ASP A 193 -2.29 -21.00 16.32
CA ASP A 193 -2.35 -21.78 15.08
C ASP A 193 -3.81 -21.97 14.62
N VAL A 194 -4.74 -22.25 15.54
CA VAL A 194 -6.18 -22.34 15.21
C VAL A 194 -6.72 -21.00 14.71
N ARG A 195 -6.41 -19.88 15.40
CA ARG A 195 -6.84 -18.55 14.97
C ARG A 195 -6.29 -18.21 13.59
N ASP A 196 -4.98 -18.34 13.42
CA ASP A 196 -4.28 -17.94 12.20
C ASP A 196 -4.75 -18.80 11.02
N ALA A 197 -4.97 -20.11 11.21
CA ALA A 197 -5.53 -20.97 10.20
C ALA A 197 -6.95 -20.55 9.78
N VAL A 198 -7.84 -20.31 10.75
CA VAL A 198 -9.21 -19.84 10.46
C VAL A 198 -9.20 -18.53 9.65
N GLN A 199 -8.36 -17.57 10.06
CA GLN A 199 -8.22 -16.28 9.39
C GLN A 199 -7.68 -16.46 7.97
N GLU A 200 -6.69 -17.33 7.81
CA GLU A 200 -6.10 -17.68 6.52
C GLU A 200 -7.16 -18.24 5.56
N LEU A 201 -7.94 -19.23 6.00
CA LEU A 201 -9.01 -19.82 5.19
C LEU A 201 -10.11 -18.81 4.78
N LEU A 202 -10.50 -17.93 5.70
CA LEU A 202 -11.53 -16.91 5.43
C LEU A 202 -11.03 -15.86 4.45
N THR A 203 -9.80 -15.40 4.62
CA THR A 203 -9.26 -14.28 3.85
C THR A 203 -8.70 -14.70 2.50
N SER A 204 -8.29 -15.97 2.31
CA SER A 204 -7.77 -16.47 1.02
C SER A 204 -8.70 -16.19 -0.16
N SER A 205 -10.00 -16.42 0.04
CA SER A 205 -11.04 -16.19 -0.96
C SER A 205 -11.23 -14.70 -1.24
N MET A 206 -11.12 -13.85 -0.21
CA MET A 206 -11.19 -12.40 -0.37
C MET A 206 -9.95 -11.84 -1.05
N TYR A 207 -8.74 -12.27 -0.66
CA TYR A 207 -7.50 -11.92 -1.36
C TYR A 207 -7.54 -12.37 -2.81
N THR A 208 -8.13 -13.52 -3.12
CA THR A 208 -8.28 -13.98 -4.51
C THR A 208 -9.12 -12.99 -5.33
N LEU A 209 -10.19 -12.42 -4.75
CA LEU A 209 -10.99 -11.37 -5.38
C LEU A 209 -10.21 -10.05 -5.57
N LEU A 210 -9.38 -9.66 -4.60
CA LEU A 210 -8.66 -8.39 -4.64
C LEU A 210 -7.38 -8.44 -5.51
N LEU A 211 -6.69 -9.57 -5.50
CA LEU A 211 -5.33 -9.72 -6.01
C LEU A 211 -5.22 -10.56 -7.28
N TYR A 212 -6.24 -11.34 -7.66
CA TYR A 212 -6.30 -12.18 -8.86
C TYR A 212 -4.99 -12.93 -9.16
N GLY A 213 -4.77 -14.07 -8.51
CA GLY A 213 -3.60 -14.92 -8.75
C GLY A 213 -2.30 -14.43 -8.11
N ARG A 214 -2.33 -13.34 -7.32
CA ARG A 214 -1.18 -12.85 -6.52
C ARG A 214 -1.30 -13.20 -5.03
N THR A 215 -2.10 -14.20 -4.71
CA THR A 215 -2.19 -14.86 -3.39
C THR A 215 -2.27 -16.36 -3.60
N PRO A 216 -1.71 -17.20 -2.71
CA PRO A 216 -2.00 -18.62 -2.73
C PRO A 216 -3.49 -18.82 -2.45
N LYS A 217 -4.06 -19.86 -3.06
CA LYS A 217 -5.40 -20.34 -2.73
C LYS A 217 -5.29 -21.29 -1.56
N GLU A 218 -6.02 -20.98 -0.49
CA GLU A 218 -6.05 -21.78 0.73
C GLU A 218 -7.35 -22.55 0.80
N GLU A 219 -7.24 -23.86 0.94
CA GLU A 219 -8.39 -24.74 1.06
C GLU A 219 -8.24 -25.74 2.20
N LEU A 220 -9.37 -26.19 2.73
CA LEU A 220 -9.40 -27.11 3.86
C LEU A 220 -9.02 -28.53 3.42
N VAL A 221 -8.27 -29.22 4.28
CA VAL A 221 -7.93 -30.63 4.13
C VAL A 221 -8.37 -31.37 5.39
N THR A 222 -9.19 -32.41 5.22
CA THR A 222 -9.61 -33.28 6.32
C THR A 222 -8.55 -34.31 6.64
N PRO A 223 -8.30 -34.59 7.94
CA PRO A 223 -7.30 -35.57 8.36
C PRO A 223 -7.70 -36.99 7.96
N ASP A 224 -6.71 -37.88 7.88
CA ASP A 224 -6.95 -39.32 7.93
C ASP A 224 -7.33 -39.76 9.37
N GLU A 225 -7.89 -40.96 9.55
CA GLU A 225 -8.48 -41.43 10.84
C GLU A 225 -7.54 -41.29 12.05
N VAL A 226 -6.22 -41.43 11.84
CA VAL A 226 -5.19 -41.33 12.89
C VAL A 226 -5.06 -39.92 13.47
N ASN A 227 -5.50 -38.89 12.75
CA ASN A 227 -5.39 -37.47 13.12
C ASN A 227 -6.77 -36.84 13.35
N SER A 228 -7.75 -37.59 13.87
CA SER A 228 -9.15 -37.21 13.91
C SER A 228 -9.45 -35.86 14.58
N ASP A 229 -8.58 -35.36 15.45
CA ASP A 229 -8.74 -34.09 16.17
C ASP A 229 -8.14 -32.87 15.48
N LEU A 230 -7.49 -33.07 14.33
CA LEU A 230 -6.84 -32.03 13.56
C LEU A 230 -7.63 -31.67 12.30
N LEU A 231 -7.32 -30.51 11.77
CA LEU A 231 -7.64 -30.08 10.41
C LEU A 231 -6.38 -29.50 9.80
N TYR A 232 -6.36 -29.41 8.48
CA TYR A 232 -5.24 -28.83 7.74
C TYR A 232 -5.73 -27.77 6.77
N ILE A 233 -4.88 -26.78 6.51
CA ILE A 233 -5.03 -25.85 5.39
C ILE A 233 -3.91 -26.15 4.41
N ARG A 234 -4.25 -26.31 3.14
CA ARG A 234 -3.27 -26.41 2.05
C ARG A 234 -3.07 -25.06 1.38
N SER A 235 -1.81 -24.66 1.25
CA SER A 235 -1.35 -23.48 0.53
C SER A 235 -0.52 -23.90 -0.68
N LYS A 236 -0.96 -23.59 -1.90
CA LYS A 236 -0.18 -23.92 -3.11
C LYS A 236 1.04 -23.00 -3.20
N PHE A 237 2.21 -23.57 -3.49
CA PHE A 237 3.41 -22.76 -3.74
C PHE A 237 3.28 -22.03 -5.07
N PHE A 238 3.80 -20.79 -5.11
CA PHE A 238 3.95 -20.08 -6.37
C PHE A 238 5.10 -20.67 -7.18
N GLU A 239 4.85 -20.88 -8.47
CA GLU A 239 5.90 -21.19 -9.43
C GLU A 239 6.70 -19.91 -9.73
N ASN A 240 8.01 -20.07 -9.93
CA ASN A 240 8.96 -19.00 -10.27
C ASN A 240 8.93 -17.79 -9.31
N ALA A 241 8.70 -18.06 -8.03
CA ALA A 241 8.66 -17.03 -7.00
C ALA A 241 9.81 -17.20 -6.00
N VAL A 242 10.34 -16.06 -5.52
CA VAL A 242 11.34 -15.99 -4.45
C VAL A 242 10.85 -15.03 -3.37
N LEU A 243 11.28 -15.19 -2.13
CA LEU A 243 10.92 -14.23 -1.07
C LEU A 243 11.43 -12.82 -1.41
N LEU A 244 10.69 -11.79 -1.03
CA LEU A 244 11.08 -10.40 -1.32
C LEU A 244 12.43 -10.04 -0.64
N SER A 245 12.68 -10.59 0.55
CA SER A 245 13.97 -10.48 1.23
C SER A 245 15.10 -11.12 0.42
N GLU A 246 14.93 -12.34 -0.06
CA GLU A 246 15.88 -13.04 -0.91
C GLU A 246 16.11 -12.34 -2.25
N PHE A 247 15.03 -11.85 -2.87
CA PHE A 247 15.11 -11.05 -4.09
C PHE A 247 16.01 -9.83 -3.88
N SER A 248 15.87 -9.11 -2.76
CA SER A 248 16.77 -8.00 -2.41
C SER A 248 18.22 -8.42 -2.11
N GLY A 249 18.52 -9.72 -2.10
CA GLY A 249 19.81 -10.29 -1.72
C GLY A 249 20.05 -10.32 -0.21
N SER A 250 19.01 -10.18 0.62
CA SER A 250 19.10 -10.32 2.07
C SER A 250 19.18 -11.78 2.49
N LYS A 251 19.96 -12.08 3.52
CA LYS A 251 19.99 -13.39 4.19
C LYS A 251 18.99 -13.49 5.34
N ASN A 252 18.43 -12.36 5.77
CA ASN A 252 17.40 -12.30 6.80
C ASN A 252 16.05 -12.29 6.10
N SER A 253 15.23 -13.31 6.38
CA SER A 253 13.96 -13.57 5.72
C SER A 253 12.95 -12.42 5.85
N ILE A 254 13.07 -11.56 6.87
CA ILE A 254 12.15 -10.42 7.09
C ILE A 254 12.73 -9.06 6.71
N HIS A 255 13.94 -9.00 6.17
CA HIS A 255 14.64 -7.75 5.85
C HIS A 255 14.88 -7.60 4.36
N ILE A 256 14.68 -6.39 3.80
CA ILE A 256 15.21 -6.02 2.48
C ILE A 256 16.42 -5.09 2.58
N LYS A 257 17.38 -5.27 1.67
CA LYS A 257 18.53 -4.37 1.56
C LYS A 257 18.14 -3.04 0.93
N ALA A 258 18.54 -1.94 1.55
CA ALA A 258 18.23 -0.59 1.08
C ALA A 258 18.87 -0.25 -0.27
N ASP A 259 20.03 -0.84 -0.60
CA ASP A 259 20.80 -0.59 -1.82
C ASP A 259 20.50 -1.57 -2.98
N ALA A 260 19.53 -2.46 -2.80
CA ALA A 260 19.16 -3.48 -3.79
C ALA A 260 18.41 -2.86 -4.97
N LYS A 261 19.13 -2.59 -6.07
CA LYS A 261 18.59 -1.92 -7.27
C LYS A 261 17.47 -2.70 -7.98
N ASN A 262 17.48 -4.02 -7.89
CA ASN A 262 16.44 -4.87 -8.50
C ASN A 262 15.05 -4.64 -7.90
N LEU A 263 14.96 -4.03 -6.71
CA LEU A 263 13.68 -3.60 -6.13
C LEU A 263 12.96 -2.54 -6.97
N GLN A 264 13.67 -1.81 -7.85
CA GLN A 264 13.10 -0.79 -8.73
C GLN A 264 12.19 -1.41 -9.80
N GLU A 265 12.39 -2.68 -10.11
CA GLU A 265 11.64 -3.43 -11.13
C GLU A 265 10.31 -3.97 -10.59
N LEU A 266 10.04 -3.82 -9.29
CA LEU A 266 8.87 -4.40 -8.66
C LEU A 266 7.56 -3.75 -9.11
N GLU A 267 6.59 -4.60 -9.43
CA GLU A 267 5.24 -4.23 -9.84
C GLU A 267 4.22 -4.71 -8.81
N GLY A 268 3.36 -3.80 -8.34
CA GLY A 268 2.20 -4.12 -7.51
C GLY A 268 2.46 -4.15 -6.00
N PHE A 269 3.59 -3.62 -5.52
CA PHE A 269 3.82 -3.45 -4.08
C PHE A 269 2.69 -2.64 -3.43
N GLU A 270 2.29 -1.52 -4.02
CA GLU A 270 1.17 -0.71 -3.53
C GLU A 270 -0.15 -1.47 -3.52
N LYS A 271 -0.35 -2.35 -4.51
CA LYS A 271 -1.54 -3.21 -4.60
C LYS A 271 -1.59 -4.20 -3.44
N ILE A 272 -0.47 -4.84 -3.10
CA ILE A 272 -0.40 -5.75 -1.96
C ILE A 272 -0.70 -5.00 -0.65
N ILE A 273 -0.06 -3.86 -0.42
CA ILE A 273 -0.30 -3.05 0.80
C ILE A 273 -1.77 -2.60 0.89
N ALA A 274 -2.39 -2.17 -0.21
CA ALA A 274 -3.81 -1.82 -0.23
C ALA A 274 -4.72 -3.01 0.15
N SER A 275 -4.43 -4.22 -0.35
CA SER A 275 -5.19 -5.41 0.03
C SER A 275 -5.03 -5.78 1.50
N CYS A 276 -3.81 -5.62 2.04
CA CYS A 276 -3.52 -5.82 3.45
C CYS A 276 -4.31 -4.84 4.34
N HIS A 277 -4.43 -3.57 3.93
CA HIS A 277 -5.23 -2.59 4.67
C HIS A 277 -6.74 -2.89 4.61
N ILE A 278 -7.26 -3.38 3.49
CA ILE A 278 -8.68 -3.75 3.36
C ILE A 278 -9.02 -4.97 4.22
N LEU A 279 -8.16 -5.99 4.22
CA LEU A 279 -8.39 -7.25 4.92
C LEU A 279 -7.81 -7.28 6.34
N GLY A 280 -7.25 -6.18 6.81
CA GLY A 280 -6.77 -6.03 8.19
C GLY A 280 -5.57 -6.92 8.53
N GLU A 281 -4.62 -7.01 7.61
CA GLU A 281 -3.37 -7.77 7.76
C GLU A 281 -2.39 -7.05 8.68
N ALA A 282 -2.03 -7.72 9.78
CA ALA A 282 -1.02 -7.22 10.70
C ALA A 282 0.41 -7.51 10.22
N ASP A 283 0.59 -8.43 9.25
CA ASP A 283 1.92 -8.91 8.87
C ASP A 283 2.19 -8.97 7.36
N TYR A 284 2.71 -7.86 6.83
CA TYR A 284 3.13 -7.69 5.43
C TYR A 284 4.63 -7.38 5.28
N HIS A 285 5.46 -8.01 6.13
CA HIS A 285 6.92 -7.92 6.04
C HIS A 285 7.49 -8.71 4.83
N PRO A 286 8.75 -8.49 4.42
CA PRO A 286 9.38 -9.15 3.27
C PRO A 286 9.37 -10.69 3.27
N GLY A 287 9.27 -11.33 4.43
CA GLY A 287 9.13 -12.80 4.52
C GLY A 287 7.74 -13.33 4.16
N ASN A 288 6.73 -12.46 4.09
CA ASN A 288 5.36 -12.79 3.70
C ASN A 288 5.02 -12.24 2.31
N LEU A 289 5.99 -11.62 1.63
CA LEU A 289 5.88 -11.16 0.26
C LEU A 289 6.85 -11.95 -0.61
N MET A 290 6.43 -12.30 -1.81
CA MET A 290 7.29 -12.93 -2.80
C MET A 290 7.32 -12.10 -4.09
N VAL A 291 8.34 -12.33 -4.90
CA VAL A 291 8.51 -11.77 -6.23
C VAL A 291 8.40 -12.89 -7.25
N GLN A 292 7.33 -12.88 -8.02
CA GLN A 292 7.05 -13.84 -9.08
C GLN A 292 7.52 -13.28 -10.43
N ASP A 293 8.12 -14.15 -11.25
CA ASP A 293 8.63 -13.83 -12.59
C ASP A 293 9.59 -12.63 -12.60
N GLY A 294 10.35 -12.46 -11.50
CA GLY A 294 11.36 -11.42 -11.33
C GLY A 294 10.81 -10.01 -11.11
N LYS A 295 9.49 -9.79 -11.10
CA LYS A 295 8.91 -8.43 -10.99
C LYS A 295 7.63 -8.32 -10.17
N THR A 296 6.75 -9.33 -10.21
CA THR A 296 5.39 -9.18 -9.68
C THR A 296 5.39 -9.47 -8.19
N VAL A 297 4.97 -8.51 -7.35
CA VAL A 297 4.84 -8.76 -5.91
C VAL A 297 3.55 -9.55 -5.65
N VAL A 298 3.67 -10.64 -4.89
CA VAL A 298 2.57 -11.50 -4.43
C VAL A 298 2.58 -11.61 -2.90
N LYS A 299 1.41 -11.80 -2.28
CA LYS A 299 1.27 -12.00 -0.82
C LYS A 299 1.16 -13.48 -0.53
N ILE A 300 1.84 -13.94 0.51
CA ILE A 300 1.68 -15.27 1.11
C ILE A 300 1.40 -15.11 2.60
N ASP A 301 1.10 -16.23 3.28
CA ASP A 301 0.94 -16.32 4.73
C ASP A 301 0.04 -15.23 5.31
N HIS A 302 -1.27 -15.37 5.09
CA HIS A 302 -2.27 -14.37 5.49
C HIS A 302 -2.99 -14.72 6.79
N GLY A 303 -2.38 -15.58 7.62
CA GLY A 303 -2.93 -15.97 8.92
C GLY A 303 -3.03 -14.82 9.94
N ARG A 304 -2.44 -13.65 9.68
CA ARG A 304 -2.57 -12.45 10.52
C ARG A 304 -3.52 -11.39 9.94
N SER A 305 -4.30 -11.77 8.92
CA SER A 305 -5.41 -10.98 8.40
C SER A 305 -6.63 -11.01 9.32
N MET A 306 -7.53 -10.04 9.13
CA MET A 306 -8.69 -9.76 9.99
C MET A 306 -8.33 -9.50 11.47
N MET A 307 -7.15 -8.92 11.72
CA MET A 307 -6.67 -8.61 13.07
C MET A 307 -6.44 -7.11 13.28
N GLN A 308 -5.93 -6.41 12.29
CA GLN A 308 -5.49 -5.02 12.43
C GLN A 308 -6.09 -4.16 11.31
N PHE A 309 -7.19 -3.51 11.62
CA PHE A 309 -7.90 -2.60 10.76
C PHE A 309 -7.51 -1.14 11.03
N HIS A 310 -8.09 -0.22 10.26
CA HIS A 310 -7.86 1.21 10.42
C HIS A 310 -9.18 1.95 10.59
N LYS A 311 -9.34 2.67 11.70
CA LYS A 311 -10.54 3.49 11.94
C LYS A 311 -10.62 4.70 11.00
N ASP A 312 -9.48 5.23 10.58
CA ASP A 312 -9.36 6.46 9.81
C ASP A 312 -8.00 6.57 9.08
N PHE A 313 -7.80 7.65 8.33
CA PHE A 313 -6.55 7.91 7.61
C PHE A 313 -5.35 8.04 8.56
N GLU A 314 -5.53 8.65 9.73
CA GLU A 314 -4.47 8.86 10.71
C GLU A 314 -3.91 7.54 11.24
N SER A 315 -4.78 6.65 11.70
CA SER A 315 -4.42 5.31 12.18
C SER A 315 -3.74 4.50 11.08
N MET A 316 -4.21 4.59 9.82
CA MET A 316 -3.59 3.94 8.67
C MET A 316 -2.16 4.43 8.43
N VAL A 317 -1.93 5.75 8.31
CA VAL A 317 -0.58 6.27 8.03
C VAL A 317 0.39 6.03 9.18
N LYS A 318 -0.06 6.17 10.44
CA LYS A 318 0.78 5.90 11.62
C LYS A 318 1.21 4.44 11.68
N SER A 319 0.25 3.53 11.59
CA SER A 319 0.51 2.08 11.61
C SER A 319 1.43 1.65 10.47
N THR A 320 1.14 2.08 9.24
CA THR A 320 1.93 1.72 8.06
C THR A 320 3.34 2.29 8.14
N TYR A 321 3.49 3.54 8.59
CA TYR A 321 4.79 4.16 8.78
C TYR A 321 5.62 3.42 9.85
N ASN A 322 5.01 3.01 10.96
CA ASN A 322 5.70 2.24 12.01
C ASN A 322 6.25 0.91 11.48
N ILE A 323 5.47 0.20 10.66
CA ILE A 323 5.93 -1.04 10.00
C ILE A 323 7.04 -0.73 9.00
N PHE A 324 6.87 0.26 8.13
CA PHE A 324 7.85 0.61 7.10
C PHE A 324 9.19 1.07 7.70
N ASN A 325 9.13 1.75 8.85
CA ASN A 325 10.28 2.28 9.56
C ASN A 325 10.91 1.28 10.54
N HIS A 326 10.34 0.07 10.69
CA HIS A 326 10.91 -0.93 11.56
C HIS A 326 12.28 -1.40 11.04
N ASN A 327 13.31 -1.33 11.88
CA ASN A 327 14.70 -1.59 11.49
C ASN A 327 14.93 -2.99 10.90
N GLN A 328 14.09 -3.97 11.27
CA GLN A 328 14.19 -5.32 10.73
C GLN A 328 13.58 -5.45 9.32
N ILE A 329 12.71 -4.54 8.90
CA ILE A 329 11.95 -4.65 7.63
C ILE A 329 12.69 -4.00 6.46
N GLY A 330 13.14 -2.75 6.62
CA GLY A 330 13.96 -2.05 5.60
C GLY A 330 13.21 -1.33 4.47
N TYR A 331 11.86 -1.31 4.46
CA TYR A 331 11.07 -0.62 3.42
C TYR A 331 11.40 0.87 3.33
N ASN A 332 11.34 1.62 4.44
CA ASN A 332 11.59 3.06 4.44
C ASN A 332 13.02 3.39 3.98
N SER A 333 14.01 2.60 4.39
CA SER A 333 15.40 2.79 3.96
C SER A 333 15.57 2.56 2.46
N SER A 334 14.92 1.55 1.88
CA SER A 334 14.94 1.30 0.44
C SER A 334 14.20 2.37 -0.36
N ILE A 335 13.08 2.88 0.15
CA ILE A 335 12.34 4.02 -0.43
C ILE A 335 13.21 5.28 -0.44
N GLN A 336 13.88 5.59 0.68
CA GLN A 336 14.78 6.74 0.78
C GLN A 336 16.01 6.64 -0.14
N ALA A 337 16.48 5.41 -0.39
CA ALA A 337 17.55 5.14 -1.34
C ALA A 337 17.08 5.19 -2.82
N GLY A 338 15.77 5.31 -3.07
CA GLY A 338 15.18 5.30 -4.40
C GLY A 338 15.14 3.91 -5.05
N ASN A 339 15.29 2.84 -4.28
CA ASN A 339 15.29 1.47 -4.79
C ASN A 339 13.93 0.78 -4.65
N LEU A 340 13.07 1.22 -3.73
CA LEU A 340 11.66 0.79 -3.63
C LEU A 340 10.75 2.00 -3.80
N SER A 341 9.57 1.81 -4.36
CA SER A 341 8.54 2.85 -4.46
C SER A 341 7.29 2.44 -3.69
N PHE A 342 6.70 3.40 -2.96
CA PHE A 342 5.34 3.30 -2.44
C PHE A 342 4.54 4.51 -2.91
N ASN A 343 4.10 4.44 -4.17
CA ASN A 343 3.54 5.56 -4.88
C ASN A 343 2.07 5.82 -4.49
N ILE A 344 1.74 7.06 -4.11
CA ILE A 344 0.38 7.42 -3.66
C ILE A 344 -0.69 7.23 -4.73
N GLU A 345 -0.40 7.54 -6.00
CA GLU A 345 -1.35 7.39 -7.11
C GLU A 345 -1.62 5.90 -7.36
N LYS A 346 -0.58 5.05 -7.38
CA LYS A 346 -0.71 3.60 -7.52
C LYS A 346 -1.46 2.97 -6.34
N TYR A 347 -1.17 3.40 -5.11
CA TYR A 347 -1.87 2.94 -3.91
C TYR A 347 -3.35 3.33 -3.94
N ASN A 348 -3.67 4.59 -4.25
CA ASN A 348 -5.05 5.05 -4.32
C ASN A 348 -5.84 4.33 -5.44
N ALA A 349 -5.23 4.16 -6.62
CA ALA A 349 -5.84 3.43 -7.73
C ALA A 349 -6.14 1.98 -7.33
N ALA A 350 -5.18 1.29 -6.70
CA ALA A 350 -5.37 -0.08 -6.22
C ALA A 350 -6.46 -0.16 -5.14
N LEU A 351 -6.45 0.76 -4.18
CA LEU A 351 -7.46 0.83 -3.12
C LEU A 351 -8.87 1.03 -3.69
N ASN A 352 -9.06 2.01 -4.57
CA ASN A 352 -10.35 2.25 -5.23
C ASN A 352 -10.81 1.06 -6.06
N GLN A 353 -9.90 0.44 -6.82
CA GLN A 353 -10.21 -0.79 -7.56
C GLN A 353 -10.73 -1.88 -6.60
N MET A 354 -10.03 -2.15 -5.51
CA MET A 354 -10.41 -3.19 -4.57
C MET A 354 -11.73 -2.90 -3.85
N LEU A 355 -12.01 -1.64 -3.52
CA LEU A 355 -13.28 -1.22 -2.91
C LEU A 355 -14.49 -1.39 -3.86
N THR A 356 -14.27 -1.48 -5.18
CA THR A 356 -15.30 -1.86 -6.16
C THR A 356 -15.41 -3.37 -6.36
N GLN A 357 -14.38 -4.14 -5.99
CA GLN A 357 -14.30 -5.59 -6.18
C GLN A 357 -14.82 -6.38 -4.97
N LEU A 358 -14.84 -5.77 -3.78
CA LEU A 358 -15.28 -6.36 -2.54
C LEU A 358 -16.42 -5.53 -1.92
N ASP A 359 -17.61 -6.12 -1.85
CA ASP A 359 -18.80 -5.56 -1.21
C ASP A 359 -19.25 -6.42 -0.01
N GLU A 360 -20.25 -5.90 0.72
CA GLU A 360 -20.78 -6.57 1.92
C GLU A 360 -21.39 -7.94 1.61
N TYR A 361 -21.98 -8.12 0.42
CA TYR A 361 -22.58 -9.38 0.00
C TYR A 361 -21.51 -10.44 -0.28
N GLN A 362 -20.41 -10.06 -0.92
CA GLN A 362 -19.26 -10.94 -1.13
C GLN A 362 -18.61 -11.33 0.19
N ILE A 363 -18.46 -10.39 1.13
CA ILE A 363 -17.97 -10.68 2.49
C ILE A 363 -18.89 -11.72 3.16
N ASP A 364 -20.20 -11.49 3.15
CA ASP A 364 -21.16 -12.41 3.73
C ASP A 364 -21.09 -13.80 3.10
N THR A 365 -21.06 -13.85 1.78
CA THR A 365 -21.03 -15.11 1.00
C THR A 365 -19.78 -15.92 1.30
N VAL A 366 -18.60 -15.27 1.33
CA VAL A 366 -17.33 -15.94 1.63
C VAL A 366 -17.32 -16.48 3.06
N VAL A 367 -17.70 -15.65 4.04
CA VAL A 367 -17.70 -16.07 5.46
C VAL A 367 -18.70 -17.19 5.70
N GLU A 368 -19.92 -17.12 5.16
CA GLU A 368 -20.92 -18.21 5.30
C GLU A 368 -20.43 -19.51 4.67
N LYS A 369 -19.84 -19.43 3.47
CA LYS A 369 -19.31 -20.61 2.77
C LYS A 369 -18.20 -21.28 3.58
N LYS A 370 -17.18 -20.52 3.99
CA LYS A 370 -16.03 -21.07 4.73
C LYS A 370 -16.42 -21.54 6.14
N ALA A 371 -17.33 -20.85 6.83
CA ALA A 371 -17.88 -21.33 8.09
C ALA A 371 -18.63 -22.66 7.93
N SER A 372 -19.41 -22.82 6.86
CA SER A 372 -20.11 -24.07 6.54
C SER A 372 -19.16 -25.22 6.21
N GLU A 373 -18.07 -24.94 5.48
CA GLU A 373 -17.01 -25.92 5.19
C GLU A 373 -16.32 -26.39 6.47
N LEU A 374 -15.94 -25.46 7.35
CA LEU A 374 -15.39 -25.77 8.67
C LEU A 374 -16.35 -26.62 9.51
N GLN A 375 -17.65 -26.26 9.53
CA GLN A 375 -18.65 -27.00 10.29
C GLN A 375 -18.82 -28.44 9.78
N LYS A 376 -18.87 -28.63 8.46
CA LYS A 376 -18.94 -29.96 7.85
C LYS A 376 -17.70 -30.81 8.14
N ALA A 377 -16.54 -30.18 8.27
CA ALA A 377 -15.29 -30.84 8.65
C ALA A 377 -15.17 -31.10 10.17
N GLY A 378 -16.17 -30.74 10.97
CA GLY A 378 -16.20 -31.00 12.41
C GLY A 378 -15.43 -29.98 13.25
N PHE A 379 -15.12 -28.79 12.71
CA PHE A 379 -14.60 -27.68 13.49
C PHE A 379 -15.64 -27.21 14.52
N ASN A 380 -15.18 -26.81 15.70
CA ASN A 380 -16.02 -26.19 16.72
C ASN A 380 -15.38 -24.85 17.15
N PRO A 381 -16.01 -23.71 16.82
CA PRO A 381 -15.46 -22.39 17.14
C PRO A 381 -15.57 -22.01 18.62
N LYS A 382 -16.31 -22.78 19.43
CA LYS A 382 -16.49 -22.48 20.86
C LYS A 382 -15.16 -22.41 21.58
N GLY A 383 -14.89 -21.28 22.24
CA GLY A 383 -13.66 -21.03 22.98
C GLY A 383 -12.52 -20.45 22.13
N LEU A 384 -12.74 -20.23 20.82
CA LEU A 384 -11.76 -19.54 19.97
C LEU A 384 -11.58 -18.09 20.46
N MET A 385 -10.32 -17.72 20.73
CA MET A 385 -9.94 -16.36 21.12
C MET A 385 -9.61 -15.53 19.88
N ALA A 386 -10.62 -14.85 19.33
CA ALA A 386 -10.44 -13.92 18.22
C ALA A 386 -9.87 -12.58 18.72
N LYS A 387 -9.11 -11.88 17.87
CA LYS A 387 -8.45 -10.62 18.22
C LYS A 387 -8.63 -9.60 17.10
N VAL A 388 -8.95 -8.36 17.46
CA VAL A 388 -9.09 -7.27 16.50
C VAL A 388 -8.67 -5.93 17.12
N ARG A 389 -8.13 -5.02 16.31
CA ARG A 389 -7.96 -3.60 16.64
C ARG A 389 -8.21 -2.74 15.41
N PHE A 390 -8.61 -1.49 15.63
CA PHE A 390 -8.80 -0.48 14.58
C PHE A 390 -7.84 0.72 14.73
N ASP A 391 -7.11 0.78 15.84
CA ASP A 391 -6.09 1.79 16.13
C ASP A 391 -4.74 1.12 16.45
N ASP A 392 -3.73 1.95 16.74
CA ASP A 392 -2.37 1.54 17.06
C ASP A 392 -2.18 1.15 18.54
N GLU A 393 -3.25 1.13 19.34
CA GLU A 393 -3.17 0.89 20.78
C GLU A 393 -3.15 -0.61 21.12
N THR A 394 -4.31 -1.19 21.43
CA THR A 394 -4.42 -2.53 22.03
C THR A 394 -5.41 -3.41 21.29
N PHE A 395 -5.11 -4.72 21.24
CA PHE A 395 -6.03 -5.69 20.66
C PHE A 395 -7.20 -5.94 21.61
N MET A 396 -8.43 -5.85 21.08
CA MET A 396 -9.62 -6.36 21.71
C MET A 396 -9.68 -7.88 21.52
N HIS A 397 -10.01 -8.60 22.59
CA HIS A 397 -10.12 -10.05 22.60
C HIS A 397 -11.57 -10.47 22.76
N THR A 398 -12.07 -11.29 21.84
CA THR A 398 -13.43 -11.82 21.88
C THR A 398 -13.38 -13.33 21.92
N THR A 399 -14.03 -13.93 22.91
CA THR A 399 -14.24 -15.38 22.96
C THR A 399 -15.46 -15.72 22.12
N ILE A 400 -15.27 -16.54 21.10
CA ILE A 400 -16.35 -17.01 20.23
C ILE A 400 -17.08 -18.16 20.92
N SER A 401 -18.41 -18.08 21.06
CA SER A 401 -19.17 -19.12 21.78
C SER A 401 -19.79 -20.15 20.86
N ASN A 402 -20.10 -19.78 19.62
CA ASN A 402 -20.80 -20.60 18.64
C ASN A 402 -20.57 -20.08 17.21
N TYR A 403 -21.16 -20.75 16.21
CA TYR A 403 -21.03 -20.38 14.80
C TYR A 403 -21.70 -19.06 14.41
N GLN A 404 -22.76 -18.62 15.09
CA GLN A 404 -23.34 -17.30 14.84
C GLN A 404 -22.38 -16.20 15.29
N ASP A 405 -21.83 -16.30 16.50
CA ASP A 405 -20.82 -15.36 17.01
C ASP A 405 -19.58 -15.33 16.10
N PHE A 406 -19.12 -16.51 15.65
CA PHE A 406 -17.99 -16.66 14.73
C PHE A 406 -18.21 -15.84 13.45
N LYS A 407 -19.37 -16.04 12.81
CA LYS A 407 -19.69 -15.38 11.54
C LYS A 407 -19.88 -13.89 11.73
N ALA A 408 -20.62 -13.48 12.76
CA ALA A 408 -20.85 -12.08 13.08
C ALA A 408 -19.52 -11.35 13.31
N PHE A 409 -18.63 -11.91 14.14
CA PHE A 409 -17.33 -11.31 14.43
C PHE A 409 -16.54 -10.99 13.15
N TYR A 410 -16.35 -11.96 12.25
CA TYR A 410 -15.55 -11.70 11.05
C TYR A 410 -16.27 -10.81 10.03
N LYS A 411 -17.60 -10.96 9.88
CA LYS A 411 -18.39 -10.13 8.95
C LYS A 411 -18.38 -8.66 9.38
N ASP A 412 -18.72 -8.40 10.63
CA ASP A 412 -18.95 -7.05 11.13
C ASP A 412 -17.64 -6.24 11.09
N ASN A 413 -16.53 -6.82 11.54
CA ASN A 413 -15.24 -6.14 11.54
C ASN A 413 -14.73 -5.83 10.12
N VAL A 414 -14.87 -6.76 9.16
CA VAL A 414 -14.43 -6.51 7.77
C VAL A 414 -15.33 -5.49 7.08
N LYS A 415 -16.64 -5.53 7.32
CA LYS A 415 -17.60 -4.55 6.79
C LYS A 415 -17.35 -3.15 7.34
N GLU A 416 -17.11 -3.03 8.65
CA GLU A 416 -16.71 -1.77 9.28
C GLU A 416 -15.43 -1.23 8.65
N ASN A 417 -14.40 -2.06 8.50
CA ASN A 417 -13.16 -1.63 7.87
C ASN A 417 -13.36 -1.24 6.40
N LEU A 418 -14.24 -1.92 5.64
CA LEU A 418 -14.56 -1.55 4.26
C LEU A 418 -15.11 -0.12 4.19
N GLN A 419 -15.96 0.27 5.14
CA GLN A 419 -16.48 1.64 5.24
C GLN A 419 -15.38 2.64 5.59
N ASN A 420 -14.49 2.31 6.52
CA ASN A 420 -13.35 3.16 6.88
C ASN A 420 -12.38 3.33 5.71
N MET A 421 -12.09 2.25 4.98
CA MET A 421 -11.23 2.26 3.80
C MET A 421 -11.80 3.09 2.65
N ARG A 422 -13.14 3.18 2.50
CA ARG A 422 -13.78 4.13 1.56
C ARG A 422 -13.50 5.60 1.91
N ARG A 423 -13.51 5.95 3.20
CA ARG A 423 -13.15 7.31 3.64
C ARG A 423 -11.65 7.58 3.43
N ILE A 424 -10.81 6.62 3.75
CA ILE A 424 -9.35 6.67 3.51
C ILE A 424 -9.03 6.82 2.02
N ALA A 425 -9.79 6.14 1.14
CA ALA A 425 -9.65 6.27 -0.30
C ALA A 425 -9.95 7.71 -0.79
N GLN A 426 -10.94 8.38 -0.23
CA GLN A 426 -11.23 9.79 -0.54
C GLN A 426 -10.09 10.71 -0.08
N THR A 427 -9.54 10.48 1.10
CA THR A 427 -8.39 11.25 1.59
C THR A 427 -7.16 11.06 0.71
N THR A 428 -6.84 9.81 0.36
CA THR A 428 -5.68 9.48 -0.49
C THR A 428 -5.85 9.93 -1.94
N ASP A 429 -7.08 10.02 -2.45
CA ASP A 429 -7.38 10.57 -3.78
C ASP A 429 -6.98 12.06 -3.84
N ILE A 430 -7.32 12.84 -2.82
CA ILE A 430 -6.91 14.25 -2.73
C ILE A 430 -5.38 14.37 -2.69
N ILE A 431 -4.70 13.55 -1.87
CA ILE A 431 -3.23 13.56 -1.78
C ILE A 431 -2.59 13.17 -3.12
N SER A 432 -3.18 12.22 -3.84
CA SER A 432 -2.69 11.80 -5.16
C SER A 432 -2.75 12.93 -6.21
N LYS A 433 -3.65 13.89 -6.00
CA LYS A 433 -3.85 15.07 -6.86
C LYS A 433 -2.93 16.24 -6.54
N PHE A 434 -2.01 16.11 -5.59
CA PHE A 434 -1.02 17.12 -5.28
C PHE A 434 -0.08 17.33 -6.48
N SER A 435 -0.06 18.53 -7.05
CA SER A 435 0.54 18.79 -8.38
C SER A 435 1.95 19.36 -8.34
N ASN A 436 2.33 20.10 -7.30
CA ASN A 436 3.65 20.76 -7.18
C ASN A 436 4.57 20.13 -6.12
N VAL A 437 4.35 18.86 -5.80
CA VAL A 437 5.16 18.06 -4.86
C VAL A 437 6.32 17.34 -5.56
N SER A 438 7.35 16.97 -4.80
CA SER A 438 8.52 16.30 -5.36
C SER A 438 8.24 14.83 -5.73
N PRO A 439 9.03 14.22 -6.64
CA PRO A 439 8.91 12.78 -6.92
C PRO A 439 9.07 11.90 -5.68
N GLU A 440 9.94 12.29 -4.73
CA GLU A 440 10.14 11.57 -3.47
C GLU A 440 8.87 11.59 -2.60
N PHE A 441 8.15 12.72 -2.58
CA PHE A 441 6.83 12.79 -1.94
C PHE A 441 5.90 11.75 -2.54
N LYS A 442 5.75 11.74 -3.87
CA LYS A 442 4.86 10.81 -4.57
C LYS A 442 5.24 9.36 -4.32
N ASN A 443 6.53 9.03 -4.31
CA ASN A 443 7.04 7.65 -4.24
C ASN A 443 7.29 7.10 -2.83
N GLY A 444 6.72 7.73 -1.80
CA GLY A 444 6.61 7.12 -0.47
C GLY A 444 6.84 8.07 0.70
N ARG A 445 7.44 9.25 0.48
CA ARG A 445 7.64 10.21 1.57
C ARG A 445 6.33 10.80 2.11
N TRP A 446 5.26 10.82 1.31
CA TRP A 446 3.91 11.21 1.77
C TRP A 446 3.48 10.45 3.04
N LEU A 447 3.83 9.16 3.15
CA LEU A 447 3.47 8.34 4.30
C LEU A 447 4.10 8.87 5.59
N LYS A 448 5.41 9.17 5.55
CA LYS A 448 6.13 9.76 6.68
C LYS A 448 5.58 11.14 7.01
N ASP A 449 5.44 12.00 6.00
CA ASP A 449 5.03 13.39 6.17
C ASP A 449 3.65 13.46 6.86
N PHE A 450 2.69 12.62 6.47
CA PHE A 450 1.39 12.54 7.14
C PHE A 450 1.43 11.79 8.48
N ALA A 451 2.27 10.77 8.65
CA ALA A 451 2.37 10.06 9.94
C ALA A 451 2.83 10.99 11.08
N ILE A 452 3.79 11.88 10.80
CA ILE A 452 4.37 12.80 11.81
C ILE A 452 3.69 14.17 11.90
N SER A 453 2.90 14.57 10.89
CA SER A 453 2.21 15.86 10.88
C SER A 453 1.00 15.88 11.81
N ASP A 454 0.80 16.89 12.63
CA ASP A 454 -0.44 17.03 13.41
C ASP A 454 -1.67 17.33 12.52
N ILE A 455 -1.43 17.75 11.27
CA ILE A 455 -2.48 18.01 10.27
C ILE A 455 -2.65 16.75 9.40
N LYS A 456 -3.77 16.04 9.60
CA LYS A 456 -4.14 14.83 8.83
C LYS A 456 -5.12 15.11 7.70
N GLU A 457 -5.76 16.27 7.73
CA GLU A 457 -6.71 16.71 6.71
C GLU A 457 -5.91 17.20 5.48
N PRO A 458 -6.05 16.57 4.29
CA PRO A 458 -5.15 16.78 3.17
C PRO A 458 -5.25 18.17 2.53
N VAL A 459 -6.43 18.79 2.50
CA VAL A 459 -6.61 20.13 1.91
C VAL A 459 -6.05 21.20 2.85
N ILE A 460 -6.26 21.05 4.16
CA ILE A 460 -5.61 21.91 5.16
C ILE A 460 -4.09 21.71 5.11
N TYR A 461 -3.62 20.47 5.07
CA TYR A 461 -2.20 20.15 4.91
C TYR A 461 -1.62 20.86 3.68
N ALA A 462 -2.32 20.79 2.54
CA ALA A 462 -1.91 21.44 1.32
C ALA A 462 -1.82 22.97 1.46
N SER A 463 -2.81 23.61 2.10
CA SER A 463 -2.79 25.06 2.39
C SER A 463 -1.56 25.46 3.21
N PHE A 464 -1.30 24.79 4.33
CA PHE A 464 -0.11 25.05 5.15
C PHE A 464 1.19 24.83 4.37
N HIS A 465 1.21 23.84 3.47
CA HIS A 465 2.43 23.43 2.76
C HIS A 465 2.62 24.07 1.37
N ASN A 466 1.76 25.01 0.96
CA ASN A 466 1.74 25.58 -0.40
C ASN A 466 1.53 24.56 -1.52
N ILE A 467 0.88 23.45 -1.21
CA ILE A 467 0.69 22.39 -2.18
C ILE A 467 -0.55 22.72 -3.01
N GLU A 468 -0.38 22.66 -4.32
CA GLU A 468 -1.47 22.80 -5.26
C GLU A 468 -2.18 21.45 -5.41
N ILE A 469 -3.50 21.50 -5.59
CA ILE A 469 -4.34 20.34 -5.86
C ILE A 469 -4.90 20.55 -7.26
N GLU A 470 -4.52 19.66 -8.19
CA GLU A 470 -4.88 19.78 -9.62
C GLU A 470 -4.51 21.15 -10.23
N GLY A 471 -3.34 21.69 -9.83
CA GLY A 471 -2.83 22.97 -10.32
C GLY A 471 -3.53 24.22 -9.76
N LYS A 472 -4.42 24.06 -8.77
CA LYS A 472 -5.07 25.16 -8.05
C LYS A 472 -4.52 25.28 -6.64
N SER A 473 -4.54 26.47 -6.06
CA SER A 473 -4.27 26.60 -4.61
C SER A 473 -5.30 25.80 -3.80
N ALA A 474 -4.93 25.35 -2.60
CA ALA A 474 -5.81 24.55 -1.75
C ALA A 474 -7.17 25.21 -1.49
N LEU A 475 -7.19 26.53 -1.26
CA LEU A 475 -8.43 27.29 -1.07
C LEU A 475 -9.29 27.36 -2.34
N GLU A 476 -8.68 27.68 -3.49
CA GLU A 476 -9.40 27.72 -4.76
C GLU A 476 -9.97 26.35 -5.13
N TRP A 477 -9.20 25.29 -4.90
CA TRP A 477 -9.66 23.92 -5.10
C TRP A 477 -10.82 23.58 -4.17
N ALA A 478 -10.72 23.92 -2.89
CA ALA A 478 -11.76 23.67 -1.89
C ALA A 478 -13.09 24.36 -2.25
N ILE A 479 -13.04 25.63 -2.67
CA ILE A 479 -14.21 26.40 -3.12
C ILE A 479 -14.78 25.77 -4.40
N SER A 480 -13.93 25.49 -5.39
CA SER A 480 -14.35 24.93 -6.68
C SER A 480 -15.07 23.59 -6.54
N ASN A 481 -14.63 22.76 -5.59
CA ASN A 481 -15.15 21.40 -5.37
C ASN A 481 -16.18 21.32 -4.24
N LYS A 482 -16.64 22.46 -3.69
CA LYS A 482 -17.57 22.52 -2.54
C LYS A 482 -17.12 21.61 -1.39
N TYR A 483 -15.82 21.70 -1.06
CA TYR A 483 -15.21 20.81 -0.09
C TYR A 483 -15.85 20.98 1.29
N HIS A 484 -16.18 19.88 1.94
CA HIS A 484 -16.93 19.87 3.20
C HIS A 484 -16.25 20.67 4.33
N ALA A 485 -14.93 20.79 4.31
CA ALA A 485 -14.14 21.54 5.30
C ALA A 485 -13.62 22.90 4.78
N VAL A 486 -14.24 23.49 3.75
CA VAL A 486 -13.78 24.78 3.15
C VAL A 486 -13.61 25.90 4.18
N GLU A 487 -14.49 25.99 5.18
CA GLU A 487 -14.36 27.00 6.26
C GLU A 487 -13.09 26.82 7.09
N ASN A 488 -12.65 25.57 7.32
CA ASN A 488 -11.40 25.31 8.03
C ASN A 488 -10.20 25.69 7.17
N VAL A 489 -10.27 25.50 5.85
CA VAL A 489 -9.25 25.97 4.89
C VAL A 489 -9.19 27.51 4.89
N ILE A 490 -10.34 28.20 4.88
CA ILE A 490 -10.39 29.67 4.98
C ILE A 490 -9.76 30.15 6.29
N LYS A 491 -10.04 29.49 7.41
CA LYS A 491 -9.42 29.81 8.70
C LYS A 491 -7.91 29.61 8.66
N ALA A 492 -7.43 28.48 8.11
CA ALA A 492 -6.01 28.22 7.94
C ALA A 492 -5.33 29.33 7.11
N GLU A 493 -5.91 29.71 5.98
CA GLU A 493 -5.40 30.81 5.14
C GLU A 493 -5.37 32.16 5.87
N LYS A 494 -6.38 32.47 6.68
CA LYS A 494 -6.38 33.68 7.51
C LYS A 494 -5.27 33.66 8.56
N VAL A 495 -5.03 32.53 9.20
CA VAL A 495 -3.91 32.36 10.15
C VAL A 495 -2.58 32.52 9.43
N LEU A 496 -2.40 31.89 8.26
CA LEU A 496 -1.20 32.01 7.44
C LEU A 496 -0.90 33.47 7.05
N LYS A 497 -1.94 34.21 6.65
CA LYS A 497 -1.84 35.64 6.32
C LYS A 497 -1.52 36.48 7.56
N GLY A 498 -2.19 36.22 8.68
CA GLY A 498 -1.91 36.90 9.94
C GLY A 498 -0.48 36.66 10.45
N ILE A 499 0.04 35.45 10.26
CA ILE A 499 1.44 35.11 10.54
C ILE A 499 2.40 35.91 9.66
N GLU A 500 2.10 36.00 8.38
CA GLU A 500 2.85 36.81 7.41
C GLU A 500 2.91 38.29 7.80
N ASP A 501 1.78 38.86 8.22
CA ASP A 501 1.67 40.26 8.66
C ASP A 501 2.56 40.57 9.88
N GLU A 502 2.95 39.58 10.69
CA GLU A 502 3.88 39.75 11.83
C GLU A 502 5.34 39.45 11.47
N LEU A 503 5.56 38.48 10.57
CA LEU A 503 6.90 38.12 10.10
C LEU A 503 7.52 39.22 9.23
N PHE A 504 6.71 39.98 8.47
CA PHE A 504 7.24 41.10 7.68
C PHE A 504 7.83 42.24 8.53
N PRO A 505 7.12 42.77 9.55
CA PRO A 505 7.69 43.73 10.48
C PRO A 505 8.96 43.22 11.18
N LEU A 506 9.08 41.91 11.44
CA LEU A 506 10.31 41.33 12.00
C LEU A 506 11.52 41.55 11.08
N VAL A 507 11.36 41.41 9.76
CA VAL A 507 12.40 41.71 8.77
C VAL A 507 12.89 43.15 8.94
N GLN A 508 11.94 44.09 8.99
CA GLN A 508 12.22 45.52 9.07
C GLN A 508 12.94 45.87 10.38
N ARG A 509 12.46 45.35 11.52
CA ARG A 509 13.11 45.53 12.83
C ARG A 509 14.54 45.02 12.86
N LEU A 510 14.79 43.87 12.22
CA LEU A 510 16.12 43.28 12.11
C LEU A 510 17.06 44.08 11.19
N GLN A 511 16.52 44.66 10.11
CA GLN A 511 17.26 45.52 9.18
C GLN A 511 17.63 46.88 9.79
N ASP A 512 16.68 47.51 10.48
CA ASP A 512 16.84 48.87 11.03
C ASP A 512 17.69 48.90 12.30
N THR A 513 17.96 47.74 12.90
CA THR A 513 18.79 47.66 14.10
C THR A 513 20.28 47.69 13.73
N PRO A 514 21.06 48.67 14.24
CA PRO A 514 22.50 48.73 13.97
C PRO A 514 23.21 47.44 14.37
N MET A 515 24.16 46.96 13.55
CA MET A 515 24.86 45.68 13.75
C MET A 515 25.46 45.51 15.15
N LYS A 516 25.99 46.59 15.73
CA LYS A 516 26.55 46.60 17.10
C LYS A 516 25.51 46.29 18.19
N LYS A 517 24.22 46.51 17.91
CA LYS A 517 23.09 46.30 18.82
C LYS A 517 22.39 44.95 18.60
N LEU A 518 22.68 44.22 17.52
CA LEU A 518 22.17 42.87 17.24
C LEU A 518 22.90 41.81 18.09
N THR A 519 22.65 41.83 19.39
CA THR A 519 23.09 40.79 20.34
C THR A 519 22.17 39.58 20.30
N LEU A 520 22.63 38.42 20.80
CA LEU A 520 21.81 37.22 20.94
C LEU A 520 20.49 37.52 21.67
N LYS A 521 20.59 38.29 22.77
CA LYS A 521 19.43 38.74 23.55
C LYS A 521 18.47 39.59 22.71
N LYS A 522 18.98 40.48 21.86
CA LYS A 522 18.13 41.36 21.04
C LYS A 522 17.45 40.60 19.89
N VAL A 523 18.17 39.69 19.23
CA VAL A 523 17.59 38.80 18.21
C VAL A 523 16.51 37.93 18.83
N LYS A 524 16.78 37.31 20.00
CA LYS A 524 15.79 36.55 20.75
C LYS A 524 14.53 37.37 21.04
N GLN A 525 14.69 38.60 21.57
CA GLN A 525 13.56 39.50 21.82
C GLN A 525 12.70 39.76 20.59
N PHE A 526 13.30 39.88 19.41
CA PHE A 526 12.53 40.10 18.19
C PHE A 526 11.71 38.88 17.77
N TYR A 527 12.28 37.68 17.81
CA TYR A 527 11.54 36.46 17.52
C TYR A 527 10.48 36.17 18.61
N ASP A 528 10.82 36.34 19.88
CA ASP A 528 9.88 36.19 20.99
C ASP A 528 8.70 37.16 20.85
N SER A 529 8.93 38.40 20.40
CA SER A 529 7.83 39.37 20.17
C SER A 529 6.85 38.91 19.09
N VAL A 530 7.33 38.17 18.09
CA VAL A 530 6.46 37.57 17.07
C VAL A 530 5.63 36.44 17.68
N LEU A 531 6.26 35.57 18.49
CA LEU A 531 5.54 34.49 19.18
C LEU A 531 4.49 35.04 20.14
N THR A 532 4.78 36.12 20.87
CA THR A 532 3.79 36.81 21.73
C THR A 532 2.64 37.40 20.92
N SER A 533 2.92 37.97 19.74
CA SER A 533 1.86 38.48 18.84
C SER A 533 0.98 37.33 18.34
N PHE A 534 1.57 36.18 18.01
CA PHE A 534 0.81 34.97 17.63
C PHE A 534 -0.06 34.44 18.77
N GLU A 535 0.43 34.48 20.01
CA GLU A 535 -0.37 34.15 21.20
C GLU A 535 -1.58 35.08 21.34
N GLN A 536 -1.34 36.40 21.28
CA GLN A 536 -2.39 37.41 21.44
C GLN A 536 -3.47 37.33 20.35
N LYS A 537 -3.06 37.02 19.12
CA LYS A 537 -3.97 36.83 17.98
C LYS A 537 -4.61 35.44 17.94
N GLN A 538 -4.33 34.59 18.92
CA GLN A 538 -4.84 33.22 19.03
C GLN A 538 -4.43 32.34 17.83
N TYR A 539 -3.29 32.63 17.21
CA TYR A 539 -2.67 31.76 16.20
C TYR A 539 -1.86 30.63 16.84
N LEU A 540 -1.34 30.88 18.04
CA LEU A 540 -0.70 29.88 18.91
C LEU A 540 -1.33 29.95 20.30
N THR A 541 -1.40 28.82 20.96
CA THR A 541 -1.70 28.74 22.40
C THR A 541 -0.47 29.15 23.21
N GLN A 542 -0.71 29.52 24.47
CA GLN A 542 0.37 29.80 25.43
C GLN A 542 1.33 28.61 25.59
N GLN A 543 0.80 27.38 25.55
CA GLN A 543 1.60 26.17 25.66
C GLN A 543 2.48 25.97 24.42
N GLU A 544 1.94 26.13 23.21
CA GLU A 544 2.72 26.03 21.96
C GLU A 544 3.85 27.07 21.88
N VAL A 545 3.59 28.30 22.33
CA VAL A 545 4.65 29.33 22.41
C VAL A 545 5.77 28.89 23.35
N LYS A 546 5.41 28.33 24.51
CA LYS A 546 6.38 27.82 25.48
C LYS A 546 7.19 26.66 24.89
N ASP A 547 6.52 25.70 24.25
CA ASP A 547 7.15 24.54 23.63
C ASP A 547 8.13 24.95 22.52
N ILE A 548 7.76 25.93 21.68
CA ILE A 548 8.64 26.51 20.66
C ILE A 548 9.86 27.18 21.31
N GLN A 549 9.66 27.97 22.37
CA GLN A 549 10.75 28.67 23.05
C GLN A 549 11.71 27.70 23.76
N GLU A 550 11.20 26.56 24.22
CA GLU A 550 11.99 25.51 24.87
C GLU A 550 12.69 24.58 23.86
N CYS A 551 12.16 24.47 22.63
CA CYS A 551 12.69 23.64 21.55
C CYS A 551 14.15 23.95 21.20
N LEU A 552 14.93 22.88 21.02
CA LEU A 552 16.35 22.97 20.69
C LEU A 552 16.59 23.66 19.34
N ASP A 553 15.71 23.44 18.36
CA ASP A 553 15.85 24.01 17.02
C ASP A 553 15.61 25.51 17.02
N TYR A 554 14.66 26.02 17.81
CA TYR A 554 14.47 27.45 18.00
C TYR A 554 15.68 28.10 18.66
N LYS A 555 16.20 27.52 19.75
CA LYS A 555 17.41 28.03 20.44
C LYS A 555 18.61 28.08 19.48
N LYS A 556 18.89 26.99 18.78
CA LYS A 556 19.93 26.93 17.74
C LYS A 556 19.67 27.93 16.62
N HIS A 557 18.42 28.14 16.21
CA HIS A 557 18.08 29.11 15.18
C HIS A 557 18.43 30.54 15.60
N ILE A 558 18.13 30.94 16.83
CA ILE A 558 18.47 32.27 17.36
C ILE A 558 19.99 32.47 17.41
N GLU A 559 20.74 31.47 17.90
CA GLU A 559 22.20 31.47 17.92
C GLU A 559 22.79 31.59 16.52
N ASN A 560 22.36 30.70 15.61
CA ASN A 560 22.82 30.65 14.23
C ASN A 560 22.44 31.90 13.45
N THR A 561 21.29 32.50 13.74
CA THR A 561 20.84 33.76 13.14
C THR A 561 21.75 34.89 13.57
N THR A 562 22.00 35.02 14.88
CA THR A 562 22.90 36.04 15.44
C THR A 562 24.31 35.92 14.86
N ALA A 563 24.86 34.72 14.78
CA ALA A 563 26.19 34.49 14.23
C ALA A 563 26.25 34.78 12.72
N PHE A 564 25.28 34.28 11.95
CA PHE A 564 25.25 34.42 10.50
C PHE A 564 25.09 35.88 10.04
N ILE A 565 24.26 36.65 10.73
CA ILE A 565 24.07 38.07 10.46
C ILE A 565 25.39 38.85 10.66
N LYS A 566 26.17 38.48 11.68
CA LYS A 566 27.45 39.12 12.00
C LYS A 566 28.60 38.72 11.08
N LEU A 567 28.47 37.65 10.31
CA LEU A 567 29.47 37.28 9.32
C LEU A 567 29.53 38.37 8.24
N ASN A 568 30.65 39.07 8.17
CA ASN A 568 30.87 40.02 7.09
C ASN A 568 31.28 39.25 5.82
N ILE A 569 30.30 39.03 4.96
CA ILE A 569 30.45 38.42 3.65
C ILE A 569 29.96 39.48 2.68
N GLU A 570 30.90 40.15 2.00
CA GLU A 570 30.62 41.31 1.13
C GLU A 570 29.65 40.96 -0.01
N SER A 571 29.67 39.70 -0.45
CA SER A 571 28.84 39.17 -1.54
C SER A 571 27.43 38.74 -1.13
N ILE A 572 27.06 38.82 0.16
CA ILE A 572 25.69 38.53 0.60
C ILE A 572 25.13 39.75 1.33
N SER A 573 24.12 40.38 0.72
CA SER A 573 23.44 41.53 1.32
C SER A 573 22.79 41.16 2.67
N MET A 574 22.68 42.13 3.56
CA MET A 574 21.99 41.95 4.85
C MET A 574 20.54 41.51 4.64
N VAL A 575 19.87 42.06 3.62
CA VAL A 575 18.51 41.71 3.23
C VAL A 575 18.40 40.23 2.88
N ASP A 576 19.32 39.71 2.09
CA ASP A 576 19.36 38.30 1.69
C ASP A 576 19.66 37.37 2.87
N LYS A 577 20.56 37.78 3.79
CA LYS A 577 20.82 37.03 5.03
C LYS A 577 19.57 36.91 5.89
N MET A 578 18.79 37.98 5.99
CA MET A 578 17.55 38.00 6.77
C MET A 578 16.47 37.14 6.13
N ARG A 579 16.25 37.27 4.82
CA ARG A 579 15.31 36.43 4.06
C ARG A 579 15.63 34.94 4.25
N TYR A 580 16.90 34.57 4.18
CA TYR A 580 17.33 33.19 4.43
C TYR A 580 16.99 32.67 5.84
N LYS A 581 17.23 33.48 6.87
CA LYS A 581 16.93 33.09 8.26
C LYS A 581 15.44 33.08 8.55
N LEU A 582 14.69 34.01 7.99
CA LEU A 582 13.23 33.99 8.07
C LEU A 582 12.64 32.78 7.35
N ALA A 583 13.20 32.39 6.19
CA ALA A 583 12.80 31.16 5.54
C ALA A 583 13.06 29.93 6.43
N THR A 584 14.21 29.90 7.10
CA THR A 584 14.54 28.84 8.06
C THR A 584 13.57 28.84 9.25
N PHE A 585 13.20 30.01 9.76
CA PHE A 585 12.21 30.14 10.84
C PHE A 585 10.81 29.71 10.41
N CYS A 586 10.39 30.07 9.19
CA CYS A 586 9.12 29.62 8.63
C CYS A 586 9.07 28.10 8.52
N ASN A 587 10.18 27.44 8.17
CA ASN A 587 10.25 25.97 8.17
C ASN A 587 10.12 25.36 9.58
N ILE A 588 10.63 26.03 10.63
CA ILE A 588 10.44 25.61 12.02
C ILE A 588 8.96 25.71 12.42
N LEU A 589 8.25 26.69 11.87
CA LEU A 589 6.82 26.89 12.08
C LEU A 589 5.93 26.07 11.11
N SER A 590 6.51 25.17 10.30
CA SER A 590 5.79 24.39 9.28
C SER A 590 5.06 25.25 8.23
N LEU A 591 5.70 26.35 7.79
CA LEU A 591 5.18 27.30 6.81
C LEU A 591 6.04 27.32 5.53
N PRO A 592 6.16 26.22 4.77
CA PRO A 592 7.05 26.15 3.63
C PRO A 592 6.66 27.09 2.47
N SER A 593 5.38 27.48 2.32
CA SER A 593 4.96 28.55 1.40
C SER A 593 5.73 29.85 1.64
N LYS A 594 5.79 30.26 2.91
CA LYS A 594 6.45 31.48 3.35
C LYS A 594 7.97 31.32 3.34
N ALA A 595 8.46 30.13 3.68
CA ALA A 595 9.87 29.82 3.50
C ALA A 595 10.30 30.00 2.03
N LYS A 596 9.53 29.44 1.09
CA LYS A 596 9.75 29.62 -0.35
C LYS A 596 9.64 31.08 -0.77
N TYR A 597 8.61 31.82 -0.33
CA TYR A 597 8.45 33.25 -0.59
C TYR A 597 9.72 34.06 -0.26
N PHE A 598 10.32 33.80 0.91
CA PHE A 598 11.54 34.47 1.33
C PHE A 598 12.75 34.00 0.53
N MET A 599 12.85 32.70 0.25
CA MET A 599 13.94 32.11 -0.53
C MET A 599 13.97 32.62 -1.97
N ASP A 600 12.82 32.73 -2.64
CA ASP A 600 12.70 33.20 -4.03
C ASP A 600 13.08 34.69 -4.20
N ARG A 601 13.11 35.44 -3.09
CA ARG A 601 13.55 36.85 -3.04
C ARG A 601 15.02 37.00 -2.63
N ILE A 602 15.73 35.91 -2.42
CA ILE A 602 17.18 35.94 -2.25
C ILE A 602 17.79 35.99 -3.65
N THR A 603 18.78 36.86 -3.85
CA THR A 603 19.50 36.89 -5.13
C THR A 603 20.15 35.51 -5.41
N PRO A 604 20.14 35.00 -6.65
CA PRO A 604 20.71 33.68 -6.96
C PRO A 604 22.17 33.53 -6.52
N GLU A 605 22.95 34.61 -6.64
CA GLU A 605 24.35 34.67 -6.19
C GLU A 605 24.46 34.49 -4.67
N SER A 606 23.73 35.28 -3.87
CA SER A 606 23.66 35.10 -2.42
C SER A 606 23.25 33.68 -2.04
N LEU A 607 22.23 33.12 -2.71
CA LEU A 607 21.72 31.80 -2.40
C LEU A 607 22.76 30.70 -2.66
N ASN A 608 23.48 30.78 -3.78
CA ASN A 608 24.55 29.84 -4.13
C ASN A 608 25.70 29.89 -3.10
N ILE A 609 26.12 31.10 -2.70
CA ILE A 609 27.16 31.28 -1.67
C ILE A 609 26.71 30.70 -0.33
N ILE A 610 25.44 30.91 0.06
CA ILE A 610 24.89 30.35 1.29
C ILE A 610 24.87 28.81 1.25
N GLN A 611 24.48 28.22 0.12
CA GLN A 611 24.48 26.77 -0.07
C GLN A 611 25.90 26.19 -0.02
N GLN A 612 26.87 26.86 -0.64
CA GLN A 612 28.28 26.47 -0.60
C GLN A 612 28.82 26.55 0.83
N LEU A 613 28.54 27.63 1.57
CA LEU A 613 28.92 27.77 2.98
C LEU A 613 28.34 26.63 3.83
N LYS A 614 27.08 26.24 3.60
CA LYS A 614 26.46 25.10 4.28
C LYS A 614 27.19 23.79 3.99
N LYS A 615 27.56 23.55 2.73
CA LYS A 615 28.30 22.35 2.29
C LYS A 615 29.70 22.31 2.93
N ASP A 616 30.39 23.44 2.97
CA ASP A 616 31.72 23.56 3.56
C ASP A 616 31.70 23.39 5.08
N ILE A 617 30.68 23.91 5.76
CA ILE A 617 30.45 23.69 7.19
C ILE A 617 30.13 22.22 7.50
N SER A 618 29.36 21.55 6.63
CA SER A 618 28.99 20.14 6.79
C SER A 618 30.17 19.20 6.55
N ASN A 619 31.11 19.59 5.67
CA ASN A 619 32.28 18.80 5.30
C ASN A 619 33.51 19.06 6.19
N SER A 620 33.49 20.10 7.03
CA SER A 620 34.64 20.43 7.89
C SER A 620 34.33 20.15 9.37
N SER A 621 34.91 19.06 9.88
CA SER A 621 34.92 18.75 11.31
C SER A 621 35.63 19.83 12.18
N GLY A 622 36.31 20.81 11.55
CA GLY A 622 37.09 21.86 12.21
C GLY A 622 36.46 23.26 12.30
N PHE A 623 35.41 23.61 11.53
CA PHE A 623 34.94 25.02 11.44
C PHE A 623 34.06 25.48 12.61
N LYS A 624 33.54 24.56 13.43
CA LYS A 624 32.83 24.90 14.68
C LYS A 624 33.69 25.77 15.63
N LYS A 625 35.02 25.71 15.54
CA LYS A 625 35.96 26.52 16.33
C LYS A 625 36.18 27.94 15.78
N VAL A 626 35.90 28.19 14.49
CA VAL A 626 36.17 29.49 13.84
C VAL A 626 35.03 30.48 14.06
N LEU A 627 33.77 30.01 14.15
CA LEU A 627 32.61 30.85 14.47
C LEU A 627 32.62 31.44 15.89
N LEU A 628 33.50 30.95 16.79
CA LEU A 628 33.63 31.42 18.17
C LEU A 628 34.73 32.49 18.37
N LYS A 629 35.47 32.89 17.32
CA LYS A 629 36.46 34.00 17.39
C LYS A 629 36.28 34.96 16.21
N SER A 630 36.03 36.22 16.54
CA SER A 630 35.63 37.35 15.68
C SER A 630 36.66 37.84 14.62
N SER A 631 36.20 37.98 13.35
CA SER A 631 36.55 38.88 12.18
C SER A 631 38.01 39.29 11.82
N PRO A 632 38.35 39.77 10.58
CA PRO A 632 37.56 40.01 9.34
C PRO A 632 38.13 39.40 8.02
N ASN A 633 37.35 39.49 6.93
CA ASN A 633 37.62 39.21 5.50
C ASN A 633 37.55 37.74 5.03
N TYR A 634 36.39 37.36 4.49
CA TYR A 634 36.25 36.20 3.61
C TYR A 634 36.22 36.69 2.15
N LYS A 635 37.34 36.57 1.44
CA LYS A 635 37.37 36.70 -0.03
C LYS A 635 37.01 35.34 -0.62
N SER A 636 35.99 35.28 -1.47
CA SER A 636 35.72 34.08 -2.27
C SER A 636 36.86 33.91 -3.26
N ASN A 637 37.58 32.78 -3.17
CA ASN A 637 38.54 32.42 -4.20
C ASN A 637 37.77 31.86 -5.40
N THR A 638 37.62 32.67 -6.44
CA THR A 638 37.37 32.20 -7.80
C THR A 638 38.71 31.83 -8.45
N HIS A 639 38.79 30.60 -8.97
CA HIS A 639 39.84 29.99 -9.81
C HIS A 639 41.24 29.72 -9.21
N SER A 640 41.66 28.44 -9.13
CA SER A 640 42.35 27.75 -10.24
C SER A 640 42.71 26.29 -9.87
N THR A 641 42.51 25.41 -10.86
CA THR A 641 43.27 24.19 -11.23
C THR A 641 43.95 23.31 -10.17
N TYR A 642 43.52 22.03 -10.19
CA TYR A 642 44.32 20.80 -10.08
C TYR A 642 45.80 20.96 -9.70
N SER A 643 46.20 20.34 -8.59
CA SER A 643 47.50 19.68 -8.44
C SER A 643 47.43 18.65 -7.32
N ILE A 644 47.25 17.39 -7.72
CA ILE A 644 47.58 16.22 -6.92
C ILE A 644 49.11 16.21 -6.76
N SER A 645 49.63 16.19 -5.54
CA SER A 645 50.96 15.64 -5.31
C SER A 645 51.00 14.82 -4.01
N LYS A 646 51.24 13.53 -4.20
CA LYS A 646 51.78 12.61 -3.19
C LYS A 646 53.30 12.76 -3.19
N SER A 647 53.90 12.99 -2.02
CA SER A 647 55.21 12.42 -1.59
C SER A 647 55.44 12.81 -0.13
N LYS A 648 55.40 11.87 0.83
CA LYS A 648 56.55 11.14 1.41
C LYS A 648 57.75 12.04 1.73
N ASN A 649 58.05 12.24 3.01
CA ASN A 649 59.17 11.56 3.67
C ASN A 649 59.28 11.86 5.16
N ASP A 650 59.74 10.82 5.86
CA ASP A 650 60.17 10.75 7.25
C ASP A 650 61.27 11.74 7.62
N SER A 651 61.33 12.17 8.88
CA SER A 651 62.35 11.69 9.83
C SER A 651 62.41 12.49 11.15
N ASN A 652 62.62 11.71 12.22
CA ASN A 652 63.32 12.01 13.47
C ASN A 652 62.73 13.01 14.48
N ASN A 653 62.39 12.50 15.67
CA ASN A 653 63.39 12.51 16.74
C ASN A 653 63.14 11.50 17.88
N GLN A 654 64.25 10.96 18.36
CA GLN A 654 64.44 9.92 19.36
C GLN A 654 64.09 10.33 20.81
N LYS A 655 63.73 9.32 21.62
CA LYS A 655 64.34 8.93 22.93
C LYS A 655 63.63 7.63 23.37
N GLY A 656 64.27 6.47 23.39
CA GLY A 656 65.21 6.01 24.43
C GLY A 656 64.40 5.25 25.49
N ILE A 657 64.61 3.94 25.70
CA ILE A 657 65.49 3.39 26.75
C ILE A 657 65.74 1.89 26.49
N LEU A 658 66.99 1.47 26.75
CA LEU A 658 67.51 0.10 26.79
C LEU A 658 66.80 -0.75 27.87
N MET A 659 66.35 -1.95 27.53
CA MET A 659 67.02 -3.25 27.74
C MET A 659 66.12 -4.37 27.21
#